data_AF-A0AAN6X9F1-F1
#
_entry.id   AF-A0AAN6X9F1-F1
#
_cell.length_a   1.000
_cell.length_b   1.000
_cell.length_c   1.000
_cell.angle_alpha   90.00
_cell.angle_beta   90.00
_cell.angle_gamma   90.00
#
_symmetry.space_group_name_H-M   'P 1'
#
loop_
_entity.id
_entity.type
_entity.pdbx_description
1 polymer ?
#
loop_
_entity_poly.entity_id
_entity_poly.type
_entity_poly.pdbx_seq_one_letter_code
_entity_poly.pdbx_strand_id
1 'polypeptide(L)'
;MEALAAVGAASSIVQLVDFTLKLIASGKEIRDSVTGSSLQNEALEDVYKQMQSSLQSVENLVTSKSSQSDELGHREILSSARIAHKDCSEILSLLEKLKLKSGGHRRWDSLVAALKSMMGRKRVSEVEARLRIELASISIVLSRGIWAEVQKLTVRVDQLIAKASHNGIKDERELEQLRHSFAGLCTDARNAAAGNIPCDSDILVKDVEALHQGVRKYDLVEKMTFTRQAVINSLHFESRAQRHETIHQNHRETFSWIYNTPSFRQWAEGGVEKGGIFWIHGKPGSGKSTLMKFLANNQQTQTCLDKWARPYKATIAAHYFWNLGTDMQKSLLGLMKTLVFEILRKCPESIQSACPDRWRMAFEDRYVFLNQKKYDREGQWTMEELSETIKLIAQSQDSDTQTRLCLFVDGLDEFEGDHRKVCKLLVSLAGLPQVKLCLSSRPLNIFRDEFGGDETTQLAVHELTGTDMKRFVNDHLVSHPKWSRSNGNTMINTEDKVSLVNEIRQRANGVFLWVALVTKSICDGLTNEDSIYDLRERLRLLPTDLSDLFKHILDRIDLAHRKKSAEHLWIALHDRSKSLPAEAYYFHERDHENERYAIEWPIKHQKTNDQLASRRISALTGGLLEVSPDSQVVSFLHRTVAEFLWTKDISEEIRARVRERFDVYLALAKMSLVLFKHHSNRWLQGAGS
;
A
#
# COMPACT_ATOMS: atom_id res chain seq x y z
N MET A 1 12.61 -11.61 21.03
CA MET A 1 13.70 -12.09 21.94
C MET A 1 13.60 -13.59 22.21
N GLU A 2 12.40 -14.15 22.46
CA GLU A 2 12.22 -15.59 22.73
C GLU A 2 12.76 -16.51 21.62
N ALA A 3 12.43 -16.24 20.35
CA ALA A 3 12.94 -17.04 19.22
C ALA A 3 14.49 -17.05 19.12
N LEU A 4 15.15 -15.92 19.42
CA LEU A 4 16.61 -15.82 19.45
C LEU A 4 17.23 -16.65 20.60
N ALA A 5 16.58 -16.68 21.75
CA ALA A 5 17.01 -17.47 22.91
C ALA A 5 16.82 -18.98 22.69
N ALA A 6 15.75 -19.37 22.00
CA ALA A 6 15.45 -20.75 21.60
C ALA A 6 16.45 -21.25 20.54
N VAL A 7 16.68 -20.49 19.47
CA VAL A 7 17.64 -20.85 18.41
C VAL A 7 19.07 -20.90 18.95
N GLY A 8 19.45 -19.97 19.84
CA GLY A 8 20.73 -20.03 20.53
C GLY A 8 20.90 -21.29 21.38
N ALA A 9 19.82 -21.79 22.01
CA ALA A 9 19.83 -23.06 22.74
C ALA A 9 20.07 -24.24 21.79
N ALA A 10 19.31 -24.30 20.70
CA ALA A 10 19.43 -25.34 19.69
C ALA A 10 20.86 -25.38 19.12
N SER A 11 21.47 -24.22 18.88
CA SER A 11 22.86 -24.12 18.39
C SER A 11 23.86 -24.76 19.34
N SER A 12 23.76 -24.46 20.64
CA SER A 12 24.63 -25.07 21.65
C SER A 12 24.47 -26.58 21.70
N ILE A 13 23.23 -27.08 21.63
CA ILE A 13 22.96 -28.52 21.69
C ILE A 13 23.51 -29.23 20.44
N VAL A 14 23.28 -28.67 19.24
CA VAL A 14 23.74 -29.25 17.98
C VAL A 14 25.27 -29.28 17.90
N GLN A 15 25.96 -28.23 18.34
CA GLN A 15 27.44 -28.22 18.42
C GLN A 15 27.97 -29.30 19.38
N LEU A 16 27.31 -29.49 20.51
CA LEU A 16 27.68 -30.55 21.47
C LEU A 16 27.44 -31.94 20.90
N VAL A 17 26.35 -32.15 20.17
CA VAL A 17 26.03 -33.42 19.49
C VAL A 17 27.03 -33.72 18.37
N ASP A 18 27.36 -32.73 17.53
CA ASP A 18 28.37 -32.84 16.47
C ASP A 18 29.75 -33.19 17.03
N PHE A 19 30.19 -32.44 18.04
CA PHE A 19 31.43 -32.72 18.76
C PHE A 19 31.45 -34.14 19.32
N THR A 20 30.33 -34.59 19.86
CA THR A 20 30.17 -35.95 20.40
C THR A 20 30.23 -37.03 19.31
N LEU A 21 29.64 -36.80 18.13
CA LEU A 21 29.73 -37.72 16.99
C LEU A 21 31.15 -37.81 16.44
N LYS A 22 31.87 -36.68 16.37
CA LYS A 22 33.30 -36.62 16.00
C LYS A 22 34.16 -37.40 17.00
N LEU A 23 33.88 -37.27 18.30
CA LEU A 23 34.54 -38.08 19.35
C LEU A 23 34.29 -39.59 19.17
N ILE A 24 33.06 -40.02 18.85
CA ILE A 24 32.76 -41.44 18.56
C ILE A 24 33.56 -41.92 17.34
N ALA A 25 33.68 -41.11 16.29
CA ALA A 25 34.45 -41.45 15.09
C ALA A 25 35.95 -41.59 15.40
N SER A 26 36.53 -40.64 16.15
CA SER A 26 37.91 -40.70 16.62
C SER A 26 38.16 -41.90 17.53
N GLY A 27 37.23 -42.21 18.46
CA GLY A 27 37.33 -43.37 19.32
C GLY A 27 37.31 -44.69 18.54
N LYS A 28 36.50 -44.78 17.49
CA LYS A 28 36.47 -45.92 16.57
C LYS A 28 37.78 -46.07 15.80
N GLU A 29 38.35 -44.98 15.27
CA GLU A 29 39.62 -44.99 14.54
C GLU A 29 40.78 -45.42 15.46
N ILE A 30 40.85 -44.85 16.66
CA ILE A 30 41.84 -45.23 17.67
C ILE A 30 41.71 -46.73 18.00
N ARG A 31 40.49 -47.24 18.20
CA ARG A 31 40.21 -48.67 18.46
C ARG A 31 40.57 -49.58 17.29
N ASP A 32 40.23 -49.19 16.06
CA ASP A 32 40.45 -50.01 14.88
C ASP A 32 41.94 -49.99 14.44
N SER A 33 42.71 -48.98 14.87
CA SER A 33 44.17 -48.86 14.68
C SER A 33 45.03 -49.63 15.70
N VAL A 34 44.41 -50.30 16.68
CA VAL A 34 45.12 -50.90 17.82
C VAL A 34 46.03 -52.05 17.38
N THR A 35 47.34 -51.79 17.42
CA THR A 35 48.41 -52.80 17.53
C THR A 35 48.76 -53.15 18.99
N GLY A 36 48.07 -52.53 19.96
CA GLY A 36 48.07 -52.92 21.37
C GLY A 36 48.83 -52.01 22.34
N SER A 37 49.14 -50.77 21.96
CA SER A 37 49.88 -49.84 22.83
C SER A 37 49.03 -49.22 23.95
N SER A 38 49.62 -48.98 25.14
CA SER A 38 48.94 -48.38 26.30
C SER A 38 48.48 -46.93 26.08
N LEU A 39 49.25 -46.17 25.29
CA LEU A 39 48.99 -44.75 24.99
C LEU A 39 47.70 -44.53 24.19
N GLN A 40 47.35 -45.44 23.29
CA GLN A 40 46.11 -45.35 22.50
C GLN A 40 44.86 -45.66 23.34
N ASN A 41 44.98 -46.47 24.40
CA ASN A 41 43.86 -46.80 25.27
C ASN A 41 43.56 -45.70 26.29
N GLU A 42 44.59 -45.01 26.80
CA GLU A 42 44.41 -43.79 27.62
C GLU A 42 43.70 -42.70 26.80
N ALA A 43 44.09 -42.52 25.54
CA ALA A 43 43.42 -41.60 24.62
C ALA A 43 41.93 -41.97 24.38
N LEU A 44 41.58 -43.25 24.34
CA LEU A 44 40.19 -43.71 24.20
C LEU A 44 39.36 -43.42 25.46
N GLU A 45 39.93 -43.62 26.66
CA GLU A 45 39.28 -43.30 27.93
C GLU A 45 38.98 -41.80 28.05
N ASP A 46 39.92 -40.96 27.62
CA ASP A 46 39.77 -39.50 27.62
C ASP A 46 38.67 -39.02 26.65
N VAL A 47 38.57 -39.63 25.46
CA VAL A 47 37.50 -39.36 24.48
C VAL A 47 36.11 -39.62 25.08
N TYR A 48 35.91 -40.77 25.75
CA TYR A 48 34.61 -41.12 26.35
C TYR A 48 34.28 -40.28 27.60
N LYS A 49 35.27 -39.87 28.40
CA LYS A 49 35.07 -38.91 29.50
C LYS A 49 34.64 -37.54 28.99
N GLN A 50 35.29 -37.06 27.93
CA GLN A 50 34.96 -35.78 27.32
C GLN A 50 33.55 -35.81 26.73
N MET A 51 33.16 -36.91 26.09
CA MET A 51 31.79 -37.16 25.61
C MET A 51 30.75 -37.14 26.74
N GLN A 52 31.04 -37.78 27.87
CA GLN A 52 30.17 -37.78 29.05
C GLN A 52 29.92 -36.35 29.57
N SER A 53 30.98 -35.53 29.63
CA SER A 53 30.87 -34.13 30.06
C SER A 53 30.03 -33.27 29.11
N SER A 54 30.10 -33.52 27.80
CA SER A 54 29.29 -32.84 26.79
C SER A 54 27.81 -33.20 26.90
N LEU A 55 27.49 -34.48 27.10
CA LEU A 55 26.10 -34.95 27.31
C LEU A 55 25.51 -34.40 28.60
N GLN A 56 26.29 -34.32 29.68
CA GLN A 56 25.87 -33.67 30.92
C GLN A 56 25.61 -32.17 30.72
N SER A 57 26.39 -31.51 29.86
CA SER A 57 26.18 -30.10 29.51
C SER A 57 24.88 -29.89 28.73
N VAL A 58 24.52 -30.80 27.82
CA VAL A 58 23.22 -30.80 27.13
C VAL A 58 22.07 -30.95 28.13
N GLU A 59 22.17 -31.88 29.08
CA GLU A 59 21.15 -32.05 30.12
C GLU A 59 20.96 -30.76 30.95
N ASN A 60 22.05 -30.15 31.39
CA ASN A 60 22.02 -28.92 32.19
C ASN A 60 21.38 -27.75 31.41
N LEU A 61 21.73 -27.59 30.13
CA LEU A 61 21.19 -26.56 29.25
C LEU A 61 19.67 -26.70 29.09
N VAL A 62 19.17 -27.91 28.82
CA VAL A 62 17.73 -28.16 28.63
C VAL A 62 16.96 -28.02 29.95
N THR A 63 17.54 -28.46 31.06
CA THR A 63 16.90 -28.38 32.40
C THR A 63 16.84 -26.94 32.91
N SER A 64 17.83 -26.10 32.59
CA SER A 64 17.84 -24.69 33.00
C SER A 64 16.77 -23.83 32.31
N LYS A 65 16.35 -24.21 31.10
CA LYS A 65 15.39 -23.45 30.27
C LYS A 65 13.93 -23.93 30.42
N SER A 66 13.67 -25.04 31.11
CA SER A 66 12.33 -25.65 31.22
C SER A 66 11.35 -24.95 32.18
N SER A 67 11.66 -23.73 32.65
CA SER A 67 10.86 -23.06 33.69
C SER A 67 9.59 -22.38 33.16
N GLN A 68 9.43 -22.20 31.85
CA GLN A 68 8.19 -21.69 31.26
C GLN A 68 7.97 -22.32 29.87
N SER A 69 6.86 -23.03 29.70
CA SER A 69 6.37 -23.72 28.48
C SER A 69 6.92 -25.14 28.18
N ASP A 70 5.97 -26.05 27.96
CA ASP A 70 6.14 -27.44 27.52
C ASP A 70 6.54 -27.42 26.03
N GLU A 71 7.77 -26.96 25.73
CA GLU A 71 8.31 -26.94 24.37
C GLU A 71 8.48 -28.38 23.85
N LEU A 72 7.79 -28.66 22.74
CA LEU A 72 7.82 -29.92 22.01
C LEU A 72 9.25 -30.45 21.89
N GLY A 73 9.53 -31.59 22.54
CA GLY A 73 10.80 -32.31 22.39
C GLY A 73 11.77 -32.23 23.57
N HIS A 74 11.58 -31.35 24.55
CA HIS A 74 12.51 -31.26 25.71
C HIS A 74 12.61 -32.57 26.51
N ARG A 75 11.49 -33.26 26.72
CA ARG A 75 11.48 -34.57 27.39
C ARG A 75 12.19 -35.65 26.58
N GLU A 76 12.04 -35.62 25.26
CA GLU A 76 12.67 -36.58 24.34
C GLU A 76 14.19 -36.35 24.26
N ILE A 77 14.64 -35.09 24.16
CA ILE A 77 16.06 -34.71 24.21
C ILE A 77 16.68 -35.12 25.55
N LEU A 78 16.00 -34.85 26.68
CA LEU A 78 16.47 -35.26 28.00
C LEU A 78 16.52 -36.78 28.16
N SER A 79 15.54 -37.52 27.63
CA SER A 79 15.57 -38.98 27.69
C SER A 79 16.72 -39.55 26.87
N SER A 80 16.93 -39.07 25.64
CA SER A 80 18.01 -39.55 24.78
C SER A 80 19.40 -39.13 25.30
N ALA A 81 19.54 -37.93 25.86
CA ALA A 81 20.78 -37.49 26.48
C ALA A 81 21.16 -38.36 27.69
N ARG A 82 20.18 -38.71 28.55
CA ARG A 82 20.39 -39.60 29.71
C ARG A 82 20.75 -41.02 29.30
N ILE A 83 20.10 -41.56 28.26
CA ILE A 83 20.40 -42.89 27.74
C ILE A 83 21.82 -42.90 27.16
N ALA A 84 22.19 -41.88 26.37
CA ALA A 84 23.54 -41.73 25.84
C ALA A 84 24.59 -41.56 26.95
N HIS A 85 24.31 -40.78 28.00
CA HIS A 85 25.20 -40.61 29.14
C HIS A 85 25.41 -41.93 29.90
N LYS A 86 24.35 -42.73 30.05
CA LYS A 86 24.41 -44.07 30.64
C LYS A 86 25.23 -45.03 29.78
N ASP A 87 25.09 -44.98 28.46
CA ASP A 87 25.86 -45.79 27.51
C ASP A 87 27.36 -45.42 27.54
N CYS A 88 27.72 -44.15 27.65
CA CYS A 88 29.11 -43.71 27.89
C CYS A 88 29.66 -44.24 29.23
N SER A 89 28.83 -44.21 30.28
CA SER A 89 29.20 -44.74 31.60
C SER A 89 29.42 -46.26 31.56
N GLU A 90 28.63 -46.99 30.77
CA GLU A 90 28.81 -48.43 30.54
C GLU A 90 30.19 -48.68 29.89
N ILE A 91 30.55 -47.95 28.83
CA ILE A 91 31.85 -48.07 28.16
C ILE A 91 33.02 -47.75 29.10
N LEU A 92 32.95 -46.65 29.85
CA LEU A 92 33.98 -46.26 30.82
C LEU A 92 34.14 -47.32 31.93
N SER A 93 33.03 -47.84 32.47
CA SER A 93 33.08 -48.89 33.50
C SER A 93 33.64 -50.22 32.98
N LEU A 94 33.45 -50.52 31.69
CA LEU A 94 34.03 -51.68 31.03
C LEU A 94 35.55 -51.51 30.87
N LEU A 95 36.01 -50.32 30.48
CA LEU A 95 37.44 -49.96 30.43
C LEU A 95 38.09 -50.04 31.83
N GLU A 96 37.42 -49.58 32.87
CA GLU A 96 37.92 -49.57 34.25
C GLU A 96 37.96 -50.97 34.89
N LYS A 97 36.93 -51.80 34.68
CA LYS A 97 36.93 -53.21 35.14
C LYS A 97 38.05 -54.03 34.50
N LEU A 98 38.46 -53.68 33.29
CA LEU A 98 39.62 -54.29 32.64
C LEU A 98 40.93 -53.83 33.29
N LYS A 99 41.02 -52.57 33.72
CA LYS A 99 42.15 -51.98 34.48
C LYS A 99 42.37 -52.65 35.83
N LEU A 100 41.28 -52.99 36.55
CA LEU A 100 41.33 -53.58 37.90
C LEU A 100 41.70 -55.07 37.93
N LYS A 101 41.51 -55.82 36.83
CA LYS A 101 41.90 -57.24 36.75
C LYS A 101 43.40 -57.46 36.47
N SER A 102 44.12 -56.42 36.05
CA SER A 102 45.58 -56.45 35.88
C SER A 102 46.25 -55.81 37.10
N GLY A 103 46.83 -56.63 37.97
CA GLY A 103 47.72 -56.13 39.00
C GLY A 103 48.98 -55.52 38.38
N GLY A 104 49.25 -54.23 38.68
CA GLY A 104 50.56 -53.60 38.48
C GLY A 104 50.84 -52.99 37.09
N HIS A 105 51.31 -51.74 37.12
CA HIS A 105 51.53 -50.76 36.05
C HIS A 105 52.40 -51.12 34.82
N ARG A 106 52.63 -52.37 34.43
CA ARG A 106 53.62 -52.68 33.36
C ARG A 106 53.27 -53.68 32.27
N ARG A 107 52.02 -54.15 32.13
CA ARG A 107 51.67 -55.06 31.01
C ARG A 107 50.29 -54.76 30.42
N TRP A 108 50.21 -53.66 29.67
CA TRP A 108 49.04 -53.31 28.84
C TRP A 108 48.89 -54.20 27.60
N ASP A 109 49.96 -54.85 27.14
CA ASP A 109 49.96 -55.67 25.91
C ASP A 109 49.13 -56.97 26.05
N SER A 110 49.08 -57.56 27.25
CA SER A 110 48.25 -58.75 27.55
C SER A 110 46.77 -58.43 27.77
N LEU A 111 46.43 -57.18 28.04
CA LEU A 111 45.06 -56.70 28.20
C LEU A 111 44.32 -56.64 26.87
N VAL A 112 45.03 -56.44 25.75
CA VAL A 112 44.47 -56.43 24.38
C VAL A 112 44.03 -57.83 23.94
N ALA A 113 44.74 -58.87 24.39
CA ALA A 113 44.34 -60.26 24.19
C ALA A 113 43.09 -60.61 25.03
N ALA A 114 43.00 -60.10 26.26
CA ALA A 114 41.81 -60.24 27.12
C ALA A 114 40.61 -59.39 26.63
N LEU A 115 40.86 -58.20 26.07
CA LEU A 115 39.90 -57.37 25.35
C LEU A 115 39.37 -58.07 24.09
N LYS A 116 40.23 -58.73 23.31
CA LYS A 116 39.80 -59.58 22.17
C LYS A 116 39.03 -60.83 22.60
N SER A 117 39.30 -61.37 23.79
CA SER A 117 38.79 -62.66 24.28
C SER A 117 37.49 -62.56 25.10
N MET A 118 37.32 -61.53 25.92
CA MET A 118 36.15 -61.35 26.81
C MET A 118 35.22 -60.22 26.39
N MET A 119 35.74 -59.17 25.75
CA MET A 119 34.94 -58.14 25.12
C MET A 119 34.68 -58.59 23.68
N GLY A 120 33.53 -59.22 23.42
CA GLY A 120 33.12 -59.37 22.03
C GLY A 120 33.12 -57.97 21.41
N ARG A 121 33.90 -57.73 20.34
CA ARG A 121 33.86 -56.49 19.54
C ARG A 121 32.41 -56.03 19.28
N LYS A 122 31.53 -57.03 19.20
CA LYS A 122 30.08 -56.93 19.17
C LYS A 122 29.46 -56.03 20.25
N ARG A 123 29.82 -56.16 21.53
CA ARG A 123 29.16 -55.45 22.63
C ARG A 123 29.51 -53.96 22.69
N VAL A 124 30.77 -53.58 22.48
CA VAL A 124 31.15 -52.15 22.38
C VAL A 124 30.63 -51.53 21.07
N SER A 125 30.67 -52.27 19.97
CA SER A 125 30.02 -51.85 18.72
C SER A 125 28.50 -51.69 18.86
N GLU A 126 27.84 -52.50 19.71
CA GLU A 126 26.42 -52.37 20.04
C GLU A 126 26.16 -51.08 20.85
N VAL A 127 26.98 -50.77 21.86
CA VAL A 127 26.83 -49.51 22.62
C VAL A 127 27.13 -48.28 21.77
N GLU A 128 28.17 -48.30 20.93
CA GLU A 128 28.46 -47.23 19.97
C GLU A 128 27.32 -47.04 18.95
N ALA A 129 26.67 -48.13 18.51
CA ALA A 129 25.50 -48.07 17.64
C ALA A 129 24.29 -47.45 18.37
N ARG A 130 24.03 -47.83 19.63
CA ARG A 130 22.98 -47.19 20.46
C ARG A 130 23.24 -45.71 20.67
N LEU A 131 24.48 -45.32 20.98
CA LEU A 131 24.90 -43.92 21.10
C LEU A 131 24.60 -43.10 19.85
N ARG A 132 24.91 -43.65 18.67
CA ARG A 132 24.57 -43.00 17.38
C ARG A 132 23.07 -42.88 17.18
N ILE A 133 22.29 -43.88 17.57
CA ILE A 133 20.81 -43.84 17.49
C ILE A 133 20.26 -42.74 18.39
N GLU A 134 20.73 -42.62 19.63
CA GLU A 134 20.25 -41.58 20.56
C GLU A 134 20.65 -40.17 20.13
N LEU A 135 21.86 -39.99 19.60
CA LEU A 135 22.30 -38.69 19.05
C LEU A 135 21.51 -38.32 17.78
N ALA A 136 21.15 -39.30 16.95
CA ALA A 136 20.26 -39.09 15.81
C ALA A 136 18.84 -38.72 16.27
N SER A 137 18.32 -39.33 17.34
CA SER A 137 17.03 -38.96 17.94
C SER A 137 17.03 -37.51 18.43
N ILE A 138 18.06 -37.07 19.15
CA ILE A 138 18.22 -35.67 19.59
C ILE A 138 18.21 -34.73 18.38
N SER A 139 18.94 -35.10 17.32
CA SER A 139 19.02 -34.32 16.09
C SER A 139 17.66 -34.17 15.39
N ILE A 140 16.89 -35.26 15.26
CA ILE A 140 15.54 -35.25 14.66
C ILE A 140 14.58 -34.36 15.45
N VAL A 141 14.63 -34.42 16.78
CA VAL A 141 13.77 -33.60 17.65
C VAL A 141 14.12 -32.12 17.51
N LEU A 142 15.41 -31.78 17.45
CA LEU A 142 15.87 -30.42 17.18
C LEU A 142 15.45 -29.94 15.79
N SER A 143 15.58 -30.76 14.74
CA SER A 143 15.10 -30.43 13.38
C SER A 143 13.61 -30.10 13.36
N ARG A 144 12.78 -30.84 14.11
CA ARG A 144 11.34 -30.56 14.24
C ARG A 144 11.06 -29.24 14.95
N GLY A 145 11.80 -28.93 16.02
CA GLY A 145 11.70 -27.66 16.73
C GLY A 145 12.09 -26.48 15.84
N ILE A 146 13.22 -26.60 15.13
CA ILE A 146 13.68 -25.64 14.11
C ILE A 146 12.60 -25.45 13.04
N TRP A 147 12.07 -26.54 12.49
CA TRP A 147 11.01 -26.47 11.48
C TRP A 147 9.77 -25.72 11.99
N ALA A 148 9.32 -26.00 13.22
CA ALA A 148 8.18 -25.31 13.83
C ALA A 148 8.43 -23.81 14.00
N GLU A 149 9.63 -23.40 14.42
CA GLU A 149 10.00 -21.99 14.54
C GLU A 149 10.12 -21.28 13.19
N VAL A 150 10.72 -21.93 12.18
CA VAL A 150 10.78 -21.38 10.82
C VAL A 150 9.37 -21.19 10.25
N GLN A 151 8.45 -22.13 10.49
CA GLN A 151 7.05 -22.00 10.07
C GLN A 151 6.37 -20.78 10.73
N LYS A 152 6.53 -20.61 12.05
CA LYS A 152 6.00 -19.43 12.76
C LYS A 152 6.57 -18.13 12.19
N LEU A 153 7.88 -18.08 11.93
CA LEU A 153 8.53 -16.90 11.34
C LEU A 153 8.04 -16.64 9.92
N THR A 154 7.86 -17.66 9.10
CA THR A 154 7.33 -17.53 7.73
C THR A 154 5.95 -16.86 7.75
N VAL A 155 5.05 -17.28 8.64
CA VAL A 155 3.73 -16.65 8.80
C VAL A 155 3.86 -15.18 9.22
N ARG A 156 4.79 -14.86 10.14
CA ARG A 156 5.02 -13.46 10.55
C ARG A 156 5.56 -12.60 9.42
N VAL A 157 6.46 -13.14 8.59
CA VAL A 157 6.97 -12.46 7.39
C VAL A 157 5.84 -12.20 6.40
N ASP A 158 4.99 -13.19 6.13
CA ASP A 158 3.82 -13.02 5.27
C ASP A 158 2.87 -11.93 5.81
N GLN A 159 2.68 -11.85 7.13
CA GLN A 159 1.91 -10.78 7.76
C GLN A 159 2.58 -9.40 7.62
N LEU A 160 3.92 -9.32 7.72
CA LEU A 160 4.66 -8.08 7.50
C LEU A 160 4.55 -7.61 6.05
N ILE A 161 4.68 -8.53 5.08
CA ILE A 161 4.48 -8.26 3.65
C ILE A 161 3.06 -7.71 3.45
N ALA A 162 2.03 -8.39 3.97
CA ALA A 162 0.65 -7.93 3.83
C ALA A 162 0.44 -6.53 4.43
N LYS A 163 1.04 -6.21 5.58
CA LYS A 163 0.99 -4.88 6.20
C LYS A 163 1.72 -3.81 5.37
N ALA A 164 2.89 -4.12 4.82
CA ALA A 164 3.65 -3.22 3.96
C ALA A 164 2.89 -2.93 2.65
N SER A 165 2.34 -3.97 2.02
CA SER A 165 1.54 -3.87 0.80
C SER A 165 0.26 -3.07 1.02
N HIS A 166 -0.43 -3.22 2.16
CA HIS A 166 -1.66 -2.48 2.46
C HIS A 166 -1.46 -0.95 2.45
N ASN A 167 -0.30 -0.49 2.94
CA ASN A 167 0.05 0.93 2.94
C ASN A 167 0.76 1.36 1.64
N GLY A 168 0.90 0.44 0.69
CA GLY A 168 1.53 0.65 -0.61
C GLY A 168 3.04 0.88 -0.56
N ILE A 169 3.72 0.49 0.53
CA ILE A 169 5.17 0.60 0.65
C ILE A 169 5.81 -0.49 -0.21
N LYS A 170 6.70 -0.09 -1.13
CA LYS A 170 7.47 -1.03 -1.97
C LYS A 170 8.70 -1.58 -1.25
N ASP A 171 8.51 -2.18 -0.06
CA ASP A 171 9.59 -2.80 0.73
C ASP A 171 9.83 -4.27 0.36
N GLU A 172 9.50 -4.62 -0.89
CA GLU A 172 9.28 -6.00 -1.34
C GLU A 172 10.58 -6.84 -1.31
N ARG A 173 11.71 -6.29 -1.78
CA ARG A 173 12.94 -7.07 -1.98
C ARG A 173 13.51 -7.69 -0.71
N GLU A 174 13.64 -6.93 0.38
CA GLU A 174 14.23 -7.45 1.62
C GLU A 174 13.33 -8.50 2.29
N LEU A 175 12.02 -8.23 2.31
CA LEU A 175 11.02 -9.15 2.84
C LEU A 175 10.90 -10.42 2.00
N GLU A 176 10.98 -10.32 0.68
CA GLU A 176 10.96 -11.48 -0.22
C GLU A 176 12.23 -12.31 -0.12
N GLN A 177 13.40 -11.69 -0.02
CA GLN A 177 14.65 -12.40 0.26
C GLN A 177 14.57 -13.15 1.58
N LEU A 178 14.03 -12.51 2.62
CA LEU A 178 13.84 -13.14 3.93
C LEU A 178 12.86 -14.32 3.84
N ARG A 179 11.74 -14.14 3.13
CA ARG A 179 10.75 -15.20 2.85
C ARG A 179 11.37 -16.38 2.10
N HIS A 180 12.17 -16.12 1.07
CA HIS A 180 12.86 -17.17 0.30
C HIS A 180 13.90 -17.89 1.16
N SER A 181 14.65 -17.16 1.98
CA SER A 181 15.62 -17.74 2.92
C SER A 181 14.95 -18.68 3.92
N PHE A 182 13.80 -18.30 4.50
CA PHE A 182 13.05 -19.15 5.41
C PHE A 182 12.36 -20.34 4.71
N ALA A 183 11.91 -20.17 3.47
CA ALA A 183 11.37 -21.27 2.68
C ALA A 183 12.42 -22.35 2.35
N GLY A 184 13.66 -21.93 2.04
CA GLY A 184 14.81 -22.82 1.91
C GLY A 184 15.05 -23.64 3.19
N LEU A 185 15.22 -22.94 4.32
CA LEU A 185 15.38 -23.56 5.65
C LEU A 185 14.23 -24.51 6.01
N CYS A 186 12.98 -24.16 5.67
CA CYS A 186 11.82 -25.03 5.85
C CYS A 186 11.94 -26.35 5.09
N THR A 187 12.48 -26.31 3.88
CA THR A 187 12.59 -27.47 2.99
C THR A 187 13.68 -28.42 3.51
N ASP A 188 14.82 -27.86 3.92
CA ASP A 188 15.95 -28.63 4.46
C ASP A 188 15.59 -29.29 5.80
N ALA A 189 15.00 -28.53 6.73
CA ALA A 189 14.56 -29.07 8.01
C ALA A 189 13.46 -30.15 7.88
N ARG A 190 12.56 -30.01 6.89
CA ARG A 190 11.51 -31.01 6.60
C ARG A 190 12.11 -32.31 6.06
N ASN A 191 13.09 -32.23 5.17
CA ASN A 191 13.75 -33.41 4.60
C ASN A 191 14.58 -34.16 5.67
N ALA A 192 15.25 -33.41 6.57
CA ALA A 192 15.94 -33.98 7.72
C ALA A 192 14.97 -34.68 8.70
N ALA A 193 13.84 -34.04 9.03
CA ALA A 193 12.83 -34.60 9.92
C ALA A 193 12.09 -35.84 9.35
N ALA A 194 12.05 -35.99 8.02
CA ALA A 194 11.46 -37.14 7.33
C ALA A 194 12.40 -38.36 7.24
N GLY A 195 13.66 -38.24 7.68
CA GLY A 195 14.64 -39.34 7.64
C GLY A 195 15.18 -39.65 6.22
N ASN A 196 14.96 -38.75 5.26
CA ASN A 196 15.39 -38.92 3.87
C ASN A 196 16.86 -38.53 3.62
N ILE A 197 17.53 -37.97 4.63
CA ILE A 197 18.94 -37.55 4.59
C ILE A 197 19.65 -38.31 5.72
N PRO A 198 20.84 -38.92 5.49
CA PRO A 198 21.66 -39.43 6.58
C PRO A 198 21.89 -38.30 7.59
N CYS A 199 21.66 -38.55 8.87
CA CYS A 199 21.80 -37.57 9.95
C CYS A 199 23.28 -37.15 10.06
N ASP A 200 23.68 -36.22 9.20
CA ASP A 200 25.00 -35.61 9.14
C ASP A 200 24.96 -34.36 10.02
N SER A 201 25.74 -34.39 11.09
CA SER A 201 25.78 -33.34 12.10
C SER A 201 26.27 -32.00 11.51
N ASP A 202 27.10 -32.04 10.46
CA ASP A 202 27.57 -30.82 9.78
C ASP A 202 26.44 -30.10 9.02
N ILE A 203 25.39 -30.82 8.58
CA ILE A 203 24.21 -30.21 7.93
C ILE A 203 23.35 -29.50 8.98
N LEU A 204 23.10 -30.17 10.11
CA LEU A 204 22.26 -29.63 11.19
C LEU A 204 22.87 -28.37 11.82
N VAL A 205 24.20 -28.32 11.99
CA VAL A 205 24.92 -27.13 12.47
C VAL A 205 24.66 -25.94 11.54
N LYS A 206 24.80 -26.16 10.22
CA LYS A 206 24.57 -25.12 9.20
C LYS A 206 23.13 -24.60 9.22
N ASP A 207 22.15 -25.48 9.35
CA ASP A 207 20.73 -25.11 9.39
C ASP A 207 20.41 -24.23 10.61
N VAL A 208 20.97 -24.55 11.78
CA VAL A 208 20.77 -23.74 12.99
C VAL A 208 21.46 -22.39 12.89
N GLU A 209 22.69 -22.33 12.36
CA GLU A 209 23.39 -21.06 12.14
C GLU A 209 22.64 -20.17 11.14
N ALA A 210 22.17 -20.74 10.04
CA ALA A 210 21.37 -20.04 9.05
C ALA A 210 20.02 -19.57 9.62
N LEU A 211 19.37 -20.37 10.47
CA LEU A 211 18.17 -19.94 11.20
C LEU A 211 18.48 -18.78 12.14
N HIS A 212 19.57 -18.84 12.92
CA HIS A 212 19.96 -17.77 13.84
C HIS A 212 20.21 -16.45 13.12
N GLN A 213 20.91 -16.51 11.99
CA GLN A 213 21.12 -15.36 11.11
C GLN A 213 19.78 -14.86 10.54
N GLY A 214 18.90 -15.77 10.12
CA GLY A 214 17.55 -15.46 9.65
C GLY A 214 16.70 -14.74 10.70
N VAL A 215 16.68 -15.19 11.95
CA VAL A 215 15.92 -14.55 13.04
C VAL A 215 16.44 -13.15 13.35
N ARG A 216 17.77 -12.96 13.36
CA ARG A 216 18.38 -11.62 13.52
C ARG A 216 18.00 -10.69 12.37
N LYS A 217 18.07 -11.19 11.14
CA LYS A 217 17.67 -10.42 9.96
C LYS A 217 16.18 -10.07 10.02
N TYR A 218 15.32 -11.00 10.43
CA TYR A 218 13.89 -10.75 10.64
C TYR A 218 13.65 -9.62 11.65
N ASP A 219 14.26 -9.64 12.84
CA ASP A 219 14.05 -8.61 13.87
C ASP A 219 14.49 -7.22 13.39
N LEU A 220 15.57 -7.15 12.60
CA LEU A 220 16.03 -5.91 11.98
C LEU A 220 15.05 -5.41 10.91
N VAL A 221 14.66 -6.28 9.98
CA VAL A 221 13.72 -5.95 8.89
C VAL A 221 12.36 -5.54 9.47
N GLU A 222 11.84 -6.24 10.46
CA GLU A 222 10.59 -5.89 11.15
C GLU A 222 10.67 -4.47 11.76
N LYS A 223 11.77 -4.14 12.44
CA LYS A 223 11.99 -2.80 13.00
C LYS A 223 12.10 -1.73 11.91
N MET A 224 12.85 -2.00 10.83
CA MET A 224 13.00 -1.08 9.71
C MET A 224 11.66 -0.82 9.02
N THR A 225 10.92 -1.86 8.65
CA THR A 225 9.59 -1.75 8.01
C THR A 225 8.61 -1.01 8.92
N PHE A 226 8.60 -1.28 10.23
CA PHE A 226 7.77 -0.51 11.18
C PHE A 226 8.16 0.97 11.19
N THR A 227 9.46 1.28 11.24
CA THR A 227 9.97 2.66 11.29
C THR A 227 9.60 3.42 10.01
N ARG A 228 9.83 2.80 8.84
CA ARG A 228 9.41 3.32 7.53
C ARG A 228 7.92 3.64 7.52
N GLN A 229 7.09 2.70 7.99
CA GLN A 229 5.64 2.85 8.06
C GLN A 229 5.21 3.99 8.99
N ALA A 230 5.84 4.11 10.16
CA ALA A 230 5.55 5.15 11.12
C ALA A 230 5.81 6.54 10.53
N VAL A 231 6.99 6.75 9.92
CA VAL A 231 7.33 8.02 9.27
C VAL A 231 6.35 8.34 8.14
N ILE A 232 6.04 7.38 7.28
CA ILE A 232 5.05 7.55 6.20
C ILE A 232 3.66 7.90 6.76
N ASN A 233 3.22 7.25 7.83
CA ASN A 233 1.92 7.50 8.45
C ASN A 233 1.83 8.89 9.10
N SER A 234 2.93 9.45 9.58
CA SER A 234 2.96 10.82 10.13
C SER A 234 2.66 11.91 9.08
N LEU A 235 2.84 11.59 7.80
CA LEU A 235 2.49 12.47 6.67
C LEU A 235 1.02 12.33 6.23
N HIS A 236 0.32 11.27 6.66
CA HIS A 236 -1.05 10.99 6.27
C HIS A 236 -2.03 12.05 6.82
N PHE A 237 -3.07 12.33 6.05
CA PHE A 237 -4.26 13.05 6.48
C PHE A 237 -5.46 12.46 5.73
N GLU A 238 -6.61 12.36 6.40
CA GLU A 238 -7.78 11.58 5.96
C GLU A 238 -8.25 11.94 4.54
N SER A 239 -8.23 13.23 4.19
CA SER A 239 -8.73 13.73 2.91
C SER A 239 -7.74 13.58 1.73
N ARG A 240 -6.52 13.06 1.94
CA ARG A 240 -5.47 13.05 0.89
C ARG A 240 -5.88 12.31 -0.39
N ALA A 241 -6.48 11.13 -0.26
CA ALA A 241 -6.81 10.28 -1.42
C ALA A 241 -8.13 10.70 -2.12
N GLN A 242 -9.02 11.40 -1.40
CA GLN A 242 -10.38 11.70 -1.85
C GLN A 242 -10.44 12.40 -3.21
N ARG A 243 -9.59 13.43 -3.43
CA ARG A 243 -9.62 14.14 -4.70
C ARG A 243 -9.17 13.26 -5.86
N HIS A 244 -8.10 12.49 -5.68
CA HIS A 244 -7.63 11.58 -6.72
C HIS A 244 -8.68 10.52 -7.08
N GLU A 245 -9.40 9.98 -6.09
CA GLU A 245 -10.45 8.98 -6.28
C GLU A 245 -11.67 9.54 -7.04
N THR A 246 -12.09 10.78 -6.73
CA THR A 246 -13.24 11.44 -7.38
C THR A 246 -12.98 11.89 -8.81
N ILE A 247 -11.73 12.06 -9.23
CA ILE A 247 -11.42 12.38 -10.63
C ILE A 247 -11.82 11.18 -11.51
N HIS A 248 -12.75 11.40 -12.45
CA HIS A 248 -13.18 10.36 -13.39
C HIS A 248 -11.99 9.74 -14.12
N GLN A 249 -12.07 8.42 -14.34
CA GLN A 249 -11.16 7.75 -15.26
C GLN A 249 -11.39 8.29 -16.67
N ASN A 250 -10.33 8.33 -17.47
CA ASN A 250 -10.44 8.73 -18.86
C ASN A 250 -11.33 7.74 -19.63
N HIS A 251 -12.11 8.25 -20.59
CA HIS A 251 -12.89 7.39 -21.48
C HIS A 251 -11.94 6.53 -22.33
N ARG A 252 -12.39 5.34 -22.74
CA ARG A 252 -11.54 4.37 -23.44
C ARG A 252 -10.81 5.02 -24.63
N GLU A 253 -9.51 4.75 -24.72
CA GLU A 253 -8.59 5.21 -25.79
C GLU A 253 -8.41 6.74 -25.93
N THR A 254 -8.99 7.54 -25.03
CA THR A 254 -8.77 9.00 -25.00
C THR A 254 -7.38 9.38 -24.46
N PHE A 255 -6.92 10.58 -24.77
CA PHE A 255 -5.61 11.16 -24.40
C PHE A 255 -4.37 10.47 -24.98
N SER A 256 -4.51 9.40 -25.77
CA SER A 256 -3.39 8.71 -26.41
C SER A 256 -2.54 9.61 -27.32
N TRP A 257 -3.12 10.70 -27.83
CA TRP A 257 -2.45 11.71 -28.64
C TRP A 257 -1.31 12.44 -27.90
N ILE A 258 -1.30 12.46 -26.57
CA ILE A 258 -0.28 13.18 -25.78
C ILE A 258 1.14 12.66 -26.07
N TYR A 259 1.30 11.35 -26.27
CA TYR A 259 2.60 10.74 -26.54
C TYR A 259 3.10 10.98 -27.96
N ASN A 260 2.24 11.47 -28.85
CA ASN A 260 2.59 11.93 -30.19
C ASN A 260 2.78 13.45 -30.23
N THR A 261 2.57 14.15 -29.10
CA THR A 261 2.76 15.59 -29.01
C THR A 261 4.24 15.91 -28.80
N PRO A 262 4.90 16.62 -29.74
CA PRO A 262 6.34 16.84 -29.67
C PRO A 262 6.80 17.54 -28.38
N SER A 263 6.11 18.59 -27.94
CA SER A 263 6.44 19.34 -26.72
C SER A 263 6.48 18.44 -25.49
N PHE A 264 5.42 17.64 -25.28
CA PHE A 264 5.36 16.70 -24.16
C PHE A 264 6.47 15.64 -24.21
N ARG A 265 6.70 15.01 -25.38
CA ARG A 265 7.74 13.98 -25.51
C ARG A 265 9.13 14.56 -25.29
N GLN A 266 9.41 15.73 -25.85
CA GLN A 266 10.70 16.40 -25.67
C GLN A 266 10.95 16.76 -24.20
N TRP A 267 9.94 17.28 -23.51
CA TRP A 267 10.02 17.53 -22.08
C TRP A 267 10.19 16.23 -21.29
N ALA A 268 9.39 15.19 -21.52
CA ALA A 268 9.42 13.97 -20.72
C ALA A 268 10.74 13.19 -20.87
N GLU A 269 11.23 13.05 -22.11
CA GLU A 269 12.43 12.26 -22.44
C GLU A 269 13.74 13.05 -22.37
N GLY A 270 13.69 14.39 -22.50
CA GLY A 270 14.88 15.26 -22.58
C GLY A 270 15.55 15.57 -21.24
N GLY A 271 16.77 16.10 -21.28
CA GLY A 271 17.46 16.62 -20.10
C GLY A 271 16.88 17.93 -19.58
N VAL A 272 17.47 18.45 -18.50
CA VAL A 272 17.00 19.64 -17.78
C VAL A 272 17.21 20.91 -18.62
N GLU A 273 18.15 20.87 -19.58
CA GLU A 273 18.32 21.92 -20.60
C GLU A 273 17.06 22.16 -21.46
N LYS A 274 16.07 21.26 -21.42
CA LYS A 274 14.76 21.41 -22.09
C LYS A 274 13.63 21.87 -21.16
N GLY A 275 13.97 22.38 -19.97
CA GLY A 275 13.03 22.90 -18.99
C GLY A 275 12.58 21.85 -17.97
N GLY A 276 12.62 22.21 -16.68
CA GLY A 276 12.13 21.37 -15.58
C GLY A 276 10.61 21.34 -15.44
N ILE A 277 9.88 22.27 -16.07
CA ILE A 277 8.43 22.44 -15.93
C ILE A 277 7.74 22.20 -17.27
N PHE A 278 6.61 21.49 -17.25
CA PHE A 278 5.67 21.39 -18.36
C PHE A 278 4.28 21.83 -17.90
N TRP A 279 3.70 22.81 -18.58
CA TRP A 279 2.44 23.43 -18.16
C TRP A 279 1.26 23.05 -19.06
N ILE A 280 0.31 22.33 -18.48
CA ILE A 280 -0.94 21.91 -19.11
C ILE A 280 -2.05 22.89 -18.72
N HIS A 281 -2.52 23.69 -19.68
CA HIS A 281 -3.57 24.67 -19.43
C HIS A 281 -4.82 24.42 -20.28
N GLY A 282 -5.92 25.08 -19.90
CA GLY A 282 -7.15 24.99 -20.67
C GLY A 282 -8.39 25.47 -19.92
N LYS A 283 -9.50 25.53 -20.66
CA LYS A 283 -10.80 25.99 -20.16
C LYS A 283 -11.31 25.12 -19.00
N PRO A 284 -12.18 25.66 -18.12
CA PRO A 284 -12.88 24.83 -17.14
C PRO A 284 -13.65 23.70 -17.84
N GLY A 285 -13.63 22.50 -17.27
CA GLY A 285 -14.30 21.33 -17.86
C GLY A 285 -13.63 20.75 -19.12
N SER A 286 -12.43 21.19 -19.50
CA SER A 286 -11.72 20.67 -20.69
C SER A 286 -11.03 19.30 -20.51
N GLY A 287 -11.09 18.69 -19.33
CA GLY A 287 -10.47 17.39 -19.03
C GLY A 287 -9.03 17.42 -18.50
N LYS A 288 -8.53 18.56 -17.99
CA LYS A 288 -7.17 18.67 -17.43
C LYS A 288 -6.88 17.67 -16.31
N SER A 289 -7.69 17.65 -15.25
CA SER A 289 -7.51 16.74 -14.12
C SER A 289 -7.54 15.27 -14.54
N THR A 290 -8.41 14.94 -15.50
CA THR A 290 -8.49 13.60 -16.10
C THR A 290 -7.20 13.26 -16.87
N LEU A 291 -6.65 14.20 -17.65
CA LEU A 291 -5.36 14.03 -18.32
C LEU A 291 -4.20 13.89 -17.33
N MET A 292 -4.17 14.70 -16.26
CA MET A 292 -3.14 14.61 -15.22
C MET A 292 -3.15 13.25 -14.52
N LYS A 293 -4.35 12.75 -14.15
CA LYS A 293 -4.53 11.41 -13.58
C LYS A 293 -4.14 10.31 -14.55
N PHE A 294 -4.48 10.45 -15.83
CA PHE A 294 -4.06 9.53 -16.88
C PHE A 294 -2.52 9.48 -16.96
N LEU A 295 -1.85 10.64 -17.08
CA LEU A 295 -0.40 10.71 -17.22
C LEU A 295 0.33 10.12 -16.02
N ALA A 296 -0.07 10.47 -14.80
CA ALA A 296 0.60 10.03 -13.58
C ALA A 296 0.54 8.51 -13.35
N ASN A 297 -0.47 7.84 -13.91
CA ASN A 297 -0.70 6.40 -13.74
C ASN A 297 -0.33 5.55 -14.98
N ASN A 298 0.08 6.17 -16.08
CA ASN A 298 0.31 5.46 -17.35
C ASN A 298 1.75 4.97 -17.52
N GLN A 299 1.90 3.71 -17.92
CA GLN A 299 3.19 3.06 -18.17
C GLN A 299 4.01 3.71 -19.29
N GLN A 300 3.36 4.30 -20.31
CA GLN A 300 4.05 5.03 -21.38
C GLN A 300 4.69 6.32 -20.83
N THR A 301 4.02 7.04 -19.92
CA THR A 301 4.61 8.18 -19.22
C THR A 301 5.86 7.74 -18.44
N GLN A 302 5.74 6.66 -17.65
CA GLN A 302 6.87 6.09 -16.93
C GLN A 302 8.03 5.75 -17.88
N THR A 303 7.74 5.13 -19.02
CA THR A 303 8.75 4.77 -20.03
C THR A 303 9.45 5.99 -20.62
N CYS A 304 8.72 7.08 -20.88
CA CYS A 304 9.32 8.33 -21.36
C CYS A 304 10.22 8.96 -20.29
N LEU A 305 9.75 9.03 -19.05
CA LEU A 305 10.51 9.60 -17.93
C LEU A 305 11.73 8.76 -17.57
N ASP A 306 11.65 7.43 -17.66
CA ASP A 306 12.78 6.53 -17.41
C ASP A 306 13.92 6.76 -18.41
N LYS A 307 13.65 7.21 -19.64
CA LYS A 307 14.70 7.61 -20.59
C LYS A 307 15.52 8.79 -20.08
N TRP A 308 14.84 9.80 -19.53
CA TRP A 308 15.48 10.94 -18.88
C TRP A 308 16.20 10.52 -17.59
N ALA A 309 15.62 9.58 -16.85
CA ALA A 309 16.13 9.23 -15.53
C ALA A 309 17.41 8.38 -15.53
N ARG A 310 17.78 7.80 -16.68
CA ARG A 310 18.95 6.91 -16.81
C ARG A 310 20.23 7.52 -16.23
N PRO A 311 21.06 6.71 -15.54
CA PRO A 311 20.93 5.25 -15.34
C PRO A 311 19.92 4.83 -14.26
N TYR A 312 19.25 5.78 -13.61
CA TYR A 312 18.30 5.55 -12.53
C TYR A 312 16.87 5.42 -13.03
N LYS A 313 15.94 5.23 -12.09
CA LYS A 313 14.50 5.16 -12.36
C LYS A 313 13.82 6.50 -12.07
N ALA A 314 12.74 6.80 -12.78
CA ALA A 314 11.87 7.91 -12.43
C ALA A 314 10.85 7.51 -11.35
N THR A 315 10.77 8.27 -10.25
CA THR A 315 9.70 8.17 -9.25
C THR A 315 8.67 9.27 -9.50
N ILE A 316 7.46 8.86 -9.90
CA ILE A 316 6.33 9.78 -10.10
C ILE A 316 5.63 10.02 -8.76
N ALA A 317 5.35 11.27 -8.40
CA ALA A 317 4.46 11.65 -7.30
C ALA A 317 3.41 12.64 -7.82
N ALA A 318 2.19 12.60 -7.29
CA ALA A 318 1.10 13.43 -7.78
C ALA A 318 0.31 14.06 -6.64
N HIS A 319 -0.06 15.33 -6.83
CA HIS A 319 -1.00 16.05 -5.99
C HIS A 319 -2.09 16.69 -6.84
N TYR A 320 -3.31 16.68 -6.33
CA TYR A 320 -4.49 17.25 -6.97
C TYR A 320 -5.13 18.21 -6.00
N PHE A 321 -5.04 19.51 -6.29
CA PHE A 321 -5.73 20.50 -5.50
C PHE A 321 -7.24 20.29 -5.61
N TRP A 322 -7.95 20.62 -4.53
CA TRP A 322 -9.40 20.61 -4.52
C TRP A 322 -9.96 21.78 -3.73
N ASN A 323 -10.44 22.81 -4.43
CA ASN A 323 -10.98 24.02 -3.80
C ASN A 323 -12.27 23.76 -3.00
N LEU A 324 -13.05 22.74 -3.39
CA LEU A 324 -14.23 22.29 -2.63
C LEU A 324 -13.88 21.34 -1.49
N GLY A 325 -12.59 20.99 -1.34
CA GLY A 325 -12.10 20.09 -0.31
C GLY A 325 -11.77 20.79 1.02
N THR A 326 -11.11 20.03 1.88
CA THR A 326 -10.57 20.48 3.18
C THR A 326 -9.42 21.49 3.02
N ASP A 327 -9.08 22.22 4.08
CA ASP A 327 -7.95 23.17 4.10
C ASP A 327 -6.61 22.50 3.74
N MET A 328 -6.43 21.22 4.09
CA MET A 328 -5.27 20.44 3.66
C MET A 328 -5.22 20.22 2.14
N GLN A 329 -6.36 20.03 1.46
CA GLN A 329 -6.39 19.77 0.01
C GLN A 329 -6.19 21.02 -0.85
N LYS A 330 -6.18 22.21 -0.25
CA LYS A 330 -6.02 23.50 -0.94
C LYS A 330 -4.83 24.33 -0.43
N SER A 331 -4.02 23.79 0.48
CA SER A 331 -2.88 24.49 1.09
C SER A 331 -1.53 23.98 0.61
N LEU A 332 -0.49 24.81 0.80
CA LEU A 332 0.89 24.49 0.45
C LEU A 332 1.44 23.33 1.28
N LEU A 333 1.05 23.28 2.56
CA LEU A 333 1.41 22.19 3.47
C LEU A 333 0.85 20.86 2.97
N GLY A 334 -0.41 20.82 2.55
CA GLY A 334 -1.00 19.58 2.03
C GLY A 334 -0.41 19.14 0.70
N LEU A 335 -0.05 20.07 -0.20
CA LEU A 335 0.75 19.76 -1.40
C LEU A 335 2.04 19.04 -1.00
N MET A 336 2.85 19.66 -0.13
CA MET A 336 4.15 19.11 0.25
C MET A 336 4.05 17.79 1.01
N LYS A 337 3.12 17.67 1.98
CA LYS A 337 2.87 16.39 2.68
C LYS A 337 2.45 15.29 1.72
N THR A 338 1.61 15.59 0.73
CA THR A 338 1.18 14.61 -0.29
C THR A 338 2.36 14.17 -1.15
N LEU A 339 3.17 15.09 -1.65
CA LEU A 339 4.33 14.77 -2.48
C LEU A 339 5.35 13.94 -1.71
N VAL A 340 5.74 14.36 -0.50
CA VAL A 340 6.69 13.60 0.33
C VAL A 340 6.13 12.21 0.67
N PHE A 341 4.83 12.11 1.01
CA PHE A 341 4.20 10.80 1.25
C PHE A 341 4.32 9.89 0.02
N GLU A 342 3.94 10.38 -1.17
CA GLU A 342 3.96 9.59 -2.41
C GLU A 342 5.38 9.16 -2.79
N ILE A 343 6.38 10.04 -2.59
CA ILE A 343 7.79 9.73 -2.85
C ILE A 343 8.29 8.67 -1.88
N LEU A 344 8.17 8.89 -0.56
CA LEU A 344 8.70 7.97 0.46
C LEU A 344 8.02 6.60 0.43
N ARG A 345 6.73 6.54 0.06
CA ARG A 345 6.04 5.27 -0.16
C ARG A 345 6.65 4.46 -1.30
N LYS A 346 7.11 5.13 -2.36
CA LYS A 346 7.73 4.50 -3.54
C LYS A 346 9.23 4.27 -3.40
N CYS A 347 9.89 5.04 -2.53
CA CYS A 347 11.32 5.00 -2.22
C CYS A 347 11.56 4.89 -0.69
N PRO A 348 11.08 3.83 -0.01
CA PRO A 348 11.19 3.68 1.43
C PRO A 348 12.64 3.60 1.96
N GLU A 349 13.57 3.16 1.12
CA GLU A 349 15.01 3.15 1.38
C GLU A 349 15.57 4.55 1.66
N SER A 350 14.97 5.60 1.08
CA SER A 350 15.42 6.98 1.25
C SER A 350 15.02 7.59 2.59
N ILE A 351 14.12 6.96 3.36
CA ILE A 351 13.56 7.56 4.59
C ILE A 351 14.66 7.83 5.63
N GLN A 352 15.60 6.90 5.78
CA GLN A 352 16.65 7.02 6.78
C GLN A 352 17.59 8.20 6.50
N SER A 353 17.93 8.45 5.23
CA SER A 353 18.83 9.53 4.82
C SER A 353 18.09 10.87 4.67
N ALA A 354 16.85 10.86 4.18
CA ALA A 354 16.08 12.07 3.91
C ALA A 354 15.34 12.63 5.14
N CYS A 355 15.08 11.79 6.16
CA CYS A 355 14.34 12.14 7.36
C CYS A 355 15.03 11.58 8.64
N PRO A 356 16.30 11.90 8.91
CA PRO A 356 17.10 11.22 9.95
C PRO A 356 16.54 11.40 11.36
N ASP A 357 16.01 12.57 11.70
CA ASP A 357 15.44 12.82 13.02
C ASP A 357 14.11 12.06 13.21
N ARG A 358 13.24 12.06 12.20
CA ARG A 358 11.99 11.28 12.21
C ARG A 358 12.27 9.78 12.28
N TRP A 359 13.29 9.32 11.56
CA TRP A 359 13.76 7.93 11.62
C TRP A 359 14.21 7.56 13.03
N ARG A 360 15.09 8.36 13.64
CA ARG A 360 15.60 8.11 15.00
C ARG A 360 14.46 8.05 16.02
N MET A 361 13.54 9.02 15.98
CA MET A 361 12.38 9.06 16.86
C MET A 361 11.50 7.81 16.73
N ALA A 362 11.21 7.36 15.50
CA ALA A 362 10.38 6.18 15.25
C ALA A 362 11.10 4.85 15.57
N PHE A 363 12.43 4.81 15.42
CA PHE A 363 13.25 3.62 15.65
C PHE A 363 13.50 3.36 17.15
N GLU A 364 13.74 4.41 17.93
CA GLU A 364 14.09 4.32 19.36
C GLU A 364 12.86 4.22 20.29
N ASP A 365 11.77 4.96 20.00
CA ASP A 365 10.59 5.01 20.87
C ASP A 365 9.28 4.74 20.12
N ARG A 366 8.99 3.45 19.93
CA ARG A 366 7.76 2.98 19.26
C ARG A 366 6.48 3.45 19.96
N TYR A 367 6.51 3.65 21.28
CA TYR A 367 5.31 3.94 22.07
C TYR A 367 4.94 5.43 22.02
N VAL A 368 5.94 6.32 21.96
CA VAL A 368 5.71 7.76 21.80
C VAL A 368 5.27 8.13 20.39
N PHE A 369 5.85 7.50 19.36
CA PHE A 369 5.51 7.79 17.97
C PHE A 369 4.08 7.36 17.59
N LEU A 370 3.57 6.27 18.17
CA LEU A 370 2.21 5.77 17.94
C LEU A 370 1.13 6.55 18.72
N ASN A 371 1.50 7.30 19.76
CA ASN A 371 0.54 8.05 20.57
C ASN A 371 0.21 9.40 19.88
N GLN A 372 -0.70 9.35 18.89
CA GLN A 372 -1.15 10.49 18.06
C GLN A 372 -1.45 11.77 18.87
N LYS A 373 -2.06 11.64 20.06
CA LYS A 373 -2.42 12.80 20.91
C LYS A 373 -1.24 13.64 21.40
N LYS A 374 -0.02 13.08 21.49
CA LYS A 374 1.20 13.82 21.86
C LYS A 374 1.91 14.39 20.62
N TYR A 375 1.79 13.70 19.49
CA TYR A 375 2.36 14.12 18.20
C TYR A 375 1.67 15.38 17.64
N ASP A 376 0.36 15.54 17.85
CA ASP A 376 -0.43 16.66 17.32
C ASP A 376 -0.01 18.06 17.82
N ARG A 377 0.74 18.16 18.94
CA ARG A 377 1.16 19.45 19.53
C ARG A 377 2.61 19.85 19.25
N GLU A 378 3.54 18.90 19.09
CA GLU A 378 4.99 19.15 18.96
C GLU A 378 5.66 18.41 17.78
N GLY A 379 4.96 17.50 17.11
CA GLY A 379 5.50 16.63 16.05
C GLY A 379 5.02 16.94 14.64
N GLN A 380 4.44 18.10 14.36
CA GLN A 380 3.94 18.40 13.01
C GLN A 380 5.11 18.64 12.02
N TRP A 381 4.91 18.22 10.77
CA TRP A 381 5.87 18.48 9.68
C TRP A 381 5.87 19.96 9.31
N THR A 382 7.04 20.59 9.27
CA THR A 382 7.16 21.98 8.80
C THR A 382 7.36 22.04 7.29
N MET A 383 7.14 23.22 6.70
CA MET A 383 7.37 23.44 5.27
C MET A 383 8.86 23.31 4.92
N GLU A 384 9.73 23.73 5.82
CA GLU A 384 11.19 23.63 5.69
C GLU A 384 11.62 22.17 5.68
N GLU A 385 11.13 21.37 6.64
CA GLU A 385 11.43 19.95 6.74
C GLU A 385 10.97 19.20 5.48
N LEU A 386 9.74 19.44 5.01
CA LEU A 386 9.21 18.78 3.81
C LEU A 386 9.98 19.17 2.54
N SER A 387 10.36 20.44 2.41
CA SER A 387 11.14 20.92 1.27
C SER A 387 12.54 20.32 1.28
N GLU A 388 13.16 20.23 2.45
CA GLU A 388 14.48 19.62 2.63
C GLU A 388 14.46 18.13 2.34
N THR A 389 13.43 17.40 2.79
CA THR A 389 13.25 15.98 2.46
C THR A 389 13.24 15.74 0.95
N ILE A 390 12.49 16.53 0.15
CA ILE A 390 12.48 16.37 -1.32
C ILE A 390 13.88 16.63 -1.91
N LYS A 391 14.58 17.67 -1.44
CA LYS A 391 15.94 17.98 -1.90
C LYS A 391 16.93 16.86 -1.59
N LEU A 392 16.91 16.34 -0.37
CA LEU A 392 17.80 15.25 0.06
C LEU A 392 17.58 13.98 -0.77
N ILE A 393 16.32 13.64 -1.07
CA ILE A 393 16.00 12.50 -1.95
C ILE A 393 16.52 12.77 -3.37
N ALA A 394 16.24 13.95 -3.92
CA ALA A 394 16.66 14.32 -5.27
C ALA A 394 18.19 14.36 -5.43
N GLN A 395 18.93 14.70 -4.38
CA GLN A 395 20.38 14.88 -4.40
C GLN A 395 21.17 13.69 -3.82
N SER A 396 20.50 12.58 -3.50
CA SER A 396 21.16 11.41 -2.94
C SER A 396 22.33 10.94 -3.82
N GLN A 397 23.44 10.62 -3.15
CA GLN A 397 24.65 10.06 -3.76
C GLN A 397 24.74 8.53 -3.61
N ASP A 398 23.86 7.94 -2.82
CA ASP A 398 23.82 6.51 -2.60
C ASP A 398 23.09 5.82 -3.75
N SER A 399 23.79 4.88 -4.40
CA SER A 399 23.29 4.15 -5.58
C SER A 399 21.98 3.43 -5.32
N ASP A 400 21.73 2.99 -4.08
CA ASP A 400 20.54 2.22 -3.73
C ASP A 400 19.29 3.11 -3.54
N THR A 401 19.49 4.40 -3.22
CA THR A 401 18.40 5.37 -2.98
C THR A 401 18.23 6.38 -4.12
N GLN A 402 19.09 6.31 -5.15
CA GLN A 402 19.14 7.30 -6.20
C GLN A 402 17.93 7.19 -7.14
N THR A 403 17.17 8.27 -7.24
CA THR A 403 15.98 8.35 -8.09
C THR A 403 15.82 9.74 -8.71
N ARG A 404 15.05 9.82 -9.79
CA ARG A 404 14.70 11.07 -10.46
C ARG A 404 13.22 11.34 -10.24
N LEU A 405 12.89 12.51 -9.70
CA LEU A 405 11.53 12.82 -9.28
C LEU A 405 10.75 13.48 -10.40
N CYS A 406 9.55 12.98 -10.69
CA CYS A 406 8.60 13.66 -11.57
C CYS A 406 7.32 13.98 -10.79
N LEU A 407 7.07 15.26 -10.56
CA LEU A 407 5.99 15.75 -9.70
C LEU A 407 4.83 16.26 -10.57
N PHE A 408 3.67 15.62 -10.48
CA PHE A 408 2.44 16.09 -11.10
C PHE A 408 1.66 16.94 -10.10
N VAL A 409 1.33 18.17 -10.46
CA VAL A 409 0.52 19.07 -9.62
C VAL A 409 -0.65 19.59 -10.44
N ASP A 410 -1.84 19.07 -10.17
CA ASP A 410 -3.08 19.43 -10.86
C ASP A 410 -3.84 20.53 -10.13
N GLY A 411 -4.37 21.49 -10.90
CA GLY A 411 -5.29 22.50 -10.38
C GLY A 411 -4.61 23.60 -9.58
N LEU A 412 -3.50 24.18 -10.04
CA LEU A 412 -2.88 25.31 -9.34
C LEU A 412 -3.83 26.50 -9.13
N ASP A 413 -4.84 26.67 -9.99
CA ASP A 413 -5.92 27.66 -9.82
C ASP A 413 -6.88 27.35 -8.65
N GLU A 414 -6.79 26.16 -8.05
CA GLU A 414 -7.58 25.75 -6.87
C GLU A 414 -6.81 25.92 -5.56
N PHE A 415 -5.56 26.36 -5.62
CA PHE A 415 -4.75 26.64 -4.45
C PHE A 415 -5.32 27.86 -3.69
N GLU A 416 -5.54 27.70 -2.39
CA GLU A 416 -5.93 28.80 -1.51
C GLU A 416 -4.70 29.38 -0.82
N GLY A 417 -4.27 30.55 -1.30
CA GLY A 417 -3.15 31.29 -0.74
C GLY A 417 -2.50 32.21 -1.76
N ASP A 418 -1.24 32.56 -1.51
CA ASP A 418 -0.46 33.40 -2.41
C ASP A 418 0.09 32.57 -3.57
N HIS A 419 -0.54 32.68 -4.74
CA HIS A 419 -0.13 31.99 -5.96
C HIS A 419 1.35 32.24 -6.33
N ARG A 420 1.94 33.40 -5.98
CA ARG A 420 3.36 33.65 -6.22
C ARG A 420 4.24 32.77 -5.34
N LYS A 421 3.83 32.50 -4.10
CA LYS A 421 4.59 31.62 -3.18
C LYS A 421 4.63 30.19 -3.68
N VAL A 422 3.50 29.65 -4.14
CA VAL A 422 3.47 28.28 -4.70
C VAL A 422 4.27 28.21 -6.00
N CYS A 423 4.16 29.20 -6.91
CA CYS A 423 4.99 29.25 -8.11
C CYS A 423 6.49 29.27 -7.78
N LYS A 424 6.93 30.15 -6.86
CA LYS A 424 8.32 30.21 -6.40
C LYS A 424 8.83 28.87 -5.85
N LEU A 425 8.03 28.19 -5.03
CA LEU A 425 8.37 26.87 -4.52
C LEU A 425 8.54 25.86 -5.66
N LEU A 426 7.57 25.76 -6.56
CA LEU A 426 7.60 24.81 -7.68
C LEU A 426 8.77 25.08 -8.63
N VAL A 427 9.06 26.34 -8.94
CA VAL A 427 10.23 26.75 -9.72
C VAL A 427 11.52 26.37 -9.01
N SER A 428 11.61 26.57 -7.69
CA SER A 428 12.80 26.18 -6.92
C SER A 428 13.05 24.67 -6.94
N LEU A 429 11.99 23.85 -6.92
CA LEU A 429 12.08 22.40 -7.07
C LEU A 429 12.49 22.03 -8.50
N ALA A 430 11.92 22.69 -9.51
CA ALA A 430 12.26 22.47 -10.92
C ALA A 430 13.71 22.82 -11.27
N GLY A 431 14.33 23.71 -10.48
CA GLY A 431 15.73 24.07 -10.62
C GLY A 431 16.70 22.95 -10.26
N LEU A 432 16.23 21.89 -9.58
CA LEU A 432 17.04 20.70 -9.31
C LEU A 432 17.09 19.82 -10.57
N PRO A 433 18.29 19.43 -11.05
CA PRO A 433 18.40 18.66 -12.29
C PRO A 433 17.82 17.23 -12.20
N GLN A 434 17.52 16.77 -10.99
CA GLN A 434 16.88 15.49 -10.71
C GLN A 434 15.36 15.57 -10.63
N VAL A 435 14.76 16.75 -10.81
CA VAL A 435 13.33 16.99 -10.64
C VAL A 435 12.70 17.52 -11.93
N LYS A 436 11.56 16.94 -12.30
CA LYS A 436 10.64 17.46 -13.31
C LYS A 436 9.28 17.72 -12.71
N LEU A 437 8.58 18.72 -13.23
CA LEU A 437 7.21 19.04 -12.84
C LEU A 437 6.29 19.09 -14.06
N CYS A 438 5.14 18.42 -13.94
CA CYS A 438 4.01 18.61 -14.83
C CYS A 438 2.93 19.36 -14.04
N LEU A 439 2.62 20.57 -14.45
CA LEU A 439 1.71 21.48 -13.75
C LEU A 439 0.44 21.65 -14.56
N SER A 440 -0.71 21.71 -13.89
CA SER A 440 -1.98 22.00 -14.55
C SER A 440 -2.69 23.20 -13.92
N SER A 441 -3.29 24.06 -14.75
CA SER A 441 -4.13 25.16 -14.26
C SER A 441 -5.09 25.73 -15.31
N ARG A 442 -5.99 26.62 -14.89
CA ARG A 442 -6.57 27.62 -15.80
C ARG A 442 -5.49 28.61 -16.28
N PRO A 443 -5.63 29.20 -17.48
CA PRO A 443 -4.65 30.13 -18.03
C PRO A 443 -4.79 31.54 -17.40
N LEU A 444 -4.71 31.64 -16.07
CA LEU A 444 -4.67 32.91 -15.35
C LEU A 444 -3.35 33.63 -15.65
N ASN A 445 -3.35 34.96 -15.65
CA ASN A 445 -2.17 35.77 -16.01
C ASN A 445 -0.93 35.36 -15.23
N ILE A 446 -1.03 35.14 -13.92
CA ILE A 446 0.11 34.72 -13.11
C ILE A 446 0.77 33.42 -13.61
N PHE A 447 0.00 32.43 -14.05
CA PHE A 447 0.56 31.17 -14.56
C PHE A 447 1.08 31.32 -15.99
N ARG A 448 0.49 32.21 -16.80
CA ARG A 448 1.03 32.58 -18.11
C ARG A 448 2.37 33.27 -17.98
N ASP A 449 2.48 34.22 -17.05
CA ASP A 449 3.69 34.98 -16.79
C ASP A 449 4.83 34.06 -16.29
N GLU A 450 4.50 33.10 -15.41
CA GLU A 450 5.49 32.22 -14.79
C GLU A 450 5.84 30.98 -15.65
N PHE A 451 4.89 30.41 -16.39
CA PHE A 451 5.07 29.12 -17.09
C PHE A 451 4.77 29.16 -18.60
N GLY A 452 4.21 30.25 -19.12
CA GLY A 452 3.78 30.37 -20.51
C GLY A 452 4.81 30.98 -21.46
N GLY A 453 6.02 31.28 -21.00
CA GLY A 453 7.06 31.95 -21.79
C GLY A 453 7.67 31.11 -22.93
N ASP A 454 7.57 29.77 -22.85
CA ASP A 454 8.10 28.86 -23.86
C ASP A 454 7.02 27.91 -24.38
N GLU A 455 6.65 28.04 -25.66
CA GLU A 455 5.66 27.20 -26.35
C GLU A 455 6.03 25.71 -26.36
N THR A 456 7.32 25.37 -26.26
CA THR A 456 7.78 23.97 -26.23
C THR A 456 7.56 23.29 -24.88
N THR A 457 7.21 24.04 -23.84
CA THR A 457 6.98 23.55 -22.47
C THR A 457 5.54 23.70 -22.01
N GLN A 458 4.61 23.98 -22.92
CA GLN A 458 3.19 24.15 -22.57
C GLN A 458 2.26 23.42 -23.52
N LEU A 459 1.00 23.24 -23.08
CA LEU A 459 -0.02 22.56 -23.83
C LEU A 459 -1.43 23.03 -23.49
N ALA A 460 -2.20 23.39 -24.52
CA ALA A 460 -3.61 23.76 -24.43
C ALA A 460 -4.53 22.54 -24.63
N VAL A 461 -5.01 21.91 -23.55
CA VAL A 461 -5.80 20.64 -23.64
C VAL A 461 -7.07 20.79 -24.47
N HIS A 462 -7.72 21.93 -24.37
CA HIS A 462 -8.98 22.23 -25.04
C HIS A 462 -8.85 22.32 -26.58
N GLU A 463 -7.64 22.45 -27.10
CA GLU A 463 -7.37 22.48 -28.55
C GLU A 463 -7.12 21.07 -29.12
N LEU A 464 -6.71 20.12 -28.28
CA LEU A 464 -6.25 18.79 -28.70
C LEU A 464 -7.26 17.66 -28.44
N THR A 465 -8.30 17.92 -27.64
CA THR A 465 -9.30 16.92 -27.23
C THR A 465 -10.43 16.69 -28.24
N GLY A 466 -10.42 17.36 -29.39
CA GLY A 466 -11.53 17.30 -30.35
C GLY A 466 -11.83 15.89 -30.91
N THR A 467 -10.80 15.07 -31.14
CA THR A 467 -10.98 13.68 -31.59
C THR A 467 -11.54 12.80 -30.47
N ASP A 468 -11.07 13.00 -29.24
CA ASP A 468 -11.55 12.28 -28.06
C ASP A 468 -13.03 12.59 -27.78
N MET A 469 -13.45 13.86 -27.95
CA MET A 469 -14.85 14.25 -27.83
C MET A 469 -15.73 13.55 -28.86
N LYS A 470 -15.31 13.48 -30.13
CA LYS A 470 -16.07 12.75 -31.17
C LYS A 470 -16.24 11.27 -30.79
N ARG A 471 -15.16 10.63 -30.34
CA ARG A 471 -15.19 9.23 -29.90
C ARG A 471 -16.15 9.06 -28.74
N PHE A 472 -16.04 9.89 -27.71
CA PHE A 472 -16.91 9.86 -26.54
C PHE A 472 -18.39 9.93 -26.94
N VAL A 473 -18.77 10.91 -27.76
CA VAL A 473 -20.16 11.06 -28.24
C VAL A 473 -20.59 9.83 -29.00
N ASN A 474 -19.78 9.35 -29.94
CA ASN A 474 -20.12 8.21 -30.77
C ASN A 474 -20.34 6.93 -29.94
N ASP A 475 -19.45 6.64 -28.98
CA ASP A 475 -19.56 5.44 -28.14
C ASP A 475 -20.83 5.45 -27.29
N HIS A 476 -21.19 6.62 -26.73
CA HIS A 476 -22.41 6.77 -25.93
C HIS A 476 -23.66 6.66 -26.80
N LEU A 477 -23.68 7.29 -27.96
CA LEU A 477 -24.83 7.22 -28.86
C LEU A 477 -25.00 5.80 -29.42
N VAL A 478 -23.92 5.13 -29.85
CA VAL A 478 -23.95 3.74 -30.34
C VAL A 478 -24.41 2.75 -29.28
N SER A 479 -24.14 3.01 -27.99
CA SER A 479 -24.70 2.18 -26.92
C SER A 479 -26.24 2.27 -26.81
N HIS A 480 -26.86 3.33 -27.35
CA HIS A 480 -28.29 3.54 -27.25
C HIS A 480 -29.06 2.69 -28.29
N PRO A 481 -30.05 1.87 -27.87
CA PRO A 481 -30.74 0.94 -28.78
C PRO A 481 -31.32 1.60 -30.04
N LYS A 482 -31.89 2.80 -29.92
CA LYS A 482 -32.48 3.52 -31.07
C LYS A 482 -31.47 4.13 -32.02
N TRP A 483 -30.25 4.37 -31.57
CA TRP A 483 -29.18 4.84 -32.45
C TRP A 483 -28.64 3.69 -33.31
N SER A 484 -28.56 2.49 -32.73
CA SER A 484 -27.88 1.33 -33.33
C SER A 484 -28.77 0.34 -34.08
N ARG A 485 -30.10 0.56 -34.16
CA ARG A 485 -31.02 -0.32 -34.91
C ARG A 485 -30.57 -0.52 -36.37
N SER A 486 -29.85 -1.62 -36.63
CA SER A 486 -29.25 -1.98 -37.92
C SER A 486 -30.13 -2.87 -38.79
N ASN A 487 -31.34 -3.22 -38.33
CA ASN A 487 -32.28 -4.06 -39.07
C ASN A 487 -33.23 -3.19 -39.92
N GLY A 488 -32.70 -2.61 -41.01
CA GLY A 488 -33.48 -2.01 -42.12
C GLY A 488 -34.37 -0.80 -41.83
N ASN A 489 -34.60 -0.43 -40.57
CA ASN A 489 -35.50 0.64 -40.14
C ASN A 489 -34.83 1.58 -39.11
N THR A 490 -33.57 1.97 -39.35
CA THR A 490 -32.94 3.03 -38.57
C THR A 490 -33.61 4.36 -38.95
N MET A 491 -34.30 5.03 -38.01
CA MET A 491 -34.90 6.35 -38.26
C MET A 491 -33.87 7.45 -38.59
N ILE A 492 -32.58 7.21 -38.32
CA ILE A 492 -31.49 8.17 -38.56
C ILE A 492 -30.45 7.52 -39.48
N ASN A 493 -30.24 8.12 -40.64
CA ASN A 493 -29.24 7.68 -41.62
C ASN A 493 -27.80 7.93 -41.12
N THR A 494 -26.81 7.33 -41.78
CA THR A 494 -25.39 7.44 -41.37
C THR A 494 -24.84 8.86 -41.49
N GLU A 495 -25.24 9.61 -42.52
CA GLU A 495 -24.76 10.99 -42.74
C GLU A 495 -25.22 11.92 -41.62
N ASP A 496 -26.48 11.80 -41.20
CA ASP A 496 -27.06 12.58 -40.11
C ASP A 496 -26.41 12.27 -38.76
N LYS A 497 -26.09 10.99 -38.50
CA LYS A 497 -25.34 10.58 -37.30
C LYS A 497 -23.97 11.25 -37.27
N VAL A 498 -23.22 11.16 -38.36
CA VAL A 498 -21.88 11.77 -38.48
C VAL A 498 -21.96 13.29 -38.36
N SER A 499 -22.94 13.91 -39.01
CA SER A 499 -23.17 15.35 -38.95
C SER A 499 -23.49 15.82 -37.53
N LEU A 500 -24.38 15.12 -36.80
CA LEU A 500 -24.75 15.49 -35.43
C LEU A 500 -23.56 15.38 -34.48
N VAL A 501 -22.78 14.30 -34.57
CA VAL A 501 -21.55 14.13 -33.77
C VAL A 501 -20.54 15.25 -34.06
N ASN A 502 -20.37 15.63 -35.33
CA ASN A 502 -19.51 16.73 -35.72
C ASN A 502 -20.00 18.08 -35.19
N GLU A 503 -21.30 18.33 -35.23
CA GLU A 503 -21.92 19.56 -34.71
C GLU A 503 -21.72 19.70 -33.20
N ILE A 504 -21.95 18.61 -32.43
CA ILE A 504 -21.67 18.56 -30.99
C ILE A 504 -20.21 18.90 -30.72
N ARG A 505 -19.26 18.28 -31.45
CA ARG A 505 -17.83 18.57 -31.27
C ARG A 505 -17.50 20.04 -31.56
N GLN A 506 -18.05 20.61 -32.64
CA GLN A 506 -17.76 22.00 -33.02
C GLN A 506 -18.29 22.98 -31.96
N ARG A 507 -19.52 22.78 -31.47
CA ARG A 507 -20.14 23.65 -30.45
C ARG A 507 -19.47 23.55 -29.08
N ALA A 508 -18.89 22.40 -28.74
CA ALA A 508 -18.24 22.19 -27.46
C ALA A 508 -17.05 23.13 -27.19
N ASN A 509 -16.41 23.67 -28.24
CA ASN A 509 -15.29 24.62 -28.14
C ASN A 509 -14.20 24.19 -27.13
N GLY A 510 -13.90 22.89 -27.09
CA GLY A 510 -12.89 22.30 -26.22
C GLY A 510 -13.32 22.05 -24.76
N VAL A 511 -14.61 22.16 -24.44
CA VAL A 511 -15.17 21.90 -23.11
C VAL A 511 -15.80 20.50 -23.05
N PHE A 512 -15.06 19.54 -22.48
CA PHE A 512 -15.49 18.13 -22.41
C PHE A 512 -16.72 17.93 -21.52
N LEU A 513 -16.84 18.68 -20.41
CA LEU A 513 -18.03 18.64 -19.55
C LEU A 513 -19.31 19.01 -20.31
N TRP A 514 -19.23 19.98 -21.22
CA TRP A 514 -20.34 20.36 -22.08
C TRP A 514 -20.74 19.18 -22.98
N VAL A 515 -19.77 18.50 -23.58
CA VAL A 515 -20.00 17.31 -24.41
C VAL A 515 -20.72 16.22 -23.61
N ALA A 516 -20.29 15.96 -22.36
CA ALA A 516 -20.94 14.96 -21.51
C ALA A 516 -22.42 15.30 -21.22
N LEU A 517 -22.70 16.55 -20.83
CA LEU A 517 -24.06 17.03 -20.54
C LEU A 517 -24.96 16.99 -21.78
N VAL A 518 -24.46 17.46 -22.92
CA VAL A 518 -25.20 17.49 -24.17
C VAL A 518 -25.45 16.08 -24.69
N THR A 519 -24.45 15.20 -24.65
CA THR A 519 -24.63 13.80 -25.06
C THR A 519 -25.71 13.12 -24.23
N LYS A 520 -25.74 13.34 -22.91
CA LYS A 520 -26.82 12.88 -22.04
C LYS A 520 -28.18 13.43 -22.49
N SER A 521 -28.28 14.74 -22.74
CA SER A 521 -29.51 15.36 -23.24
C SER A 521 -29.99 14.79 -24.59
N ILE A 522 -29.08 14.44 -25.49
CA ILE A 522 -29.39 13.78 -26.76
C ILE A 522 -29.88 12.34 -26.53
N CYS A 523 -29.24 11.58 -25.63
CA CYS A 523 -29.72 10.25 -25.23
C CYS A 523 -31.12 10.28 -24.61
N ASP A 524 -31.42 11.29 -23.79
CA ASP A 524 -32.76 11.49 -23.24
C ASP A 524 -33.79 11.75 -24.36
N GLY A 525 -33.39 12.46 -25.43
CA GLY A 525 -34.24 12.69 -26.60
C GLY A 525 -34.52 11.41 -27.35
N LEU A 526 -33.49 10.59 -27.57
CA LEU A 526 -33.66 9.26 -28.16
C LEU A 526 -34.60 8.39 -27.31
N THR A 527 -34.50 8.47 -25.99
CA THR A 527 -35.41 7.75 -25.08
C THR A 527 -36.86 8.20 -25.31
N ASN A 528 -37.09 9.50 -25.48
CA ASN A 528 -38.40 10.11 -25.75
C ASN A 528 -38.91 9.97 -27.20
N GLU A 529 -38.20 9.20 -28.05
CA GLU A 529 -38.55 9.00 -29.46
C GLU A 529 -38.38 10.22 -30.37
N ASP A 530 -37.58 11.21 -29.96
CA ASP A 530 -37.22 12.37 -30.77
C ASP A 530 -36.65 11.94 -32.14
N SER A 531 -37.11 12.60 -33.22
CA SER A 531 -36.52 12.45 -34.54
C SER A 531 -35.15 13.13 -34.62
N ILE A 532 -34.39 12.87 -35.69
CA ILE A 532 -33.12 13.58 -35.90
C ILE A 532 -33.28 15.11 -35.94
N TYR A 533 -34.41 15.59 -36.46
CA TYR A 533 -34.74 17.01 -36.49
C TYR A 533 -34.89 17.54 -35.06
N ASP A 534 -35.66 16.85 -34.21
CA ASP A 534 -35.88 17.23 -32.82
C ASP A 534 -34.57 17.21 -32.01
N LEU A 535 -33.70 16.22 -32.26
CA LEU A 535 -32.38 16.16 -31.62
C LEU A 535 -31.48 17.34 -32.03
N ARG A 536 -31.53 17.76 -33.30
CA ARG A 536 -30.80 18.94 -33.79
C ARG A 536 -31.37 20.23 -33.20
N GLU A 537 -32.69 20.38 -33.16
CA GLU A 537 -33.33 21.54 -32.53
C GLU A 537 -33.01 21.61 -31.04
N ARG A 538 -33.05 20.46 -30.34
CA ARG A 538 -32.59 20.35 -28.95
C ARG A 538 -31.15 20.81 -28.80
N LEU A 539 -30.23 20.32 -29.65
CA LEU A 539 -28.83 20.76 -29.65
C LEU A 539 -28.71 22.27 -29.89
N ARG A 540 -29.54 22.85 -30.76
CA ARG A 540 -29.52 24.28 -31.08
C ARG A 540 -29.89 25.16 -29.90
N LEU A 541 -30.89 24.74 -29.13
CA LEU A 541 -31.37 25.43 -27.94
C LEU A 541 -30.42 25.36 -26.74
N LEU A 542 -29.47 24.43 -26.73
CA LEU A 542 -28.51 24.30 -25.64
C LEU A 542 -27.41 25.38 -25.75
N PRO A 543 -27.21 26.21 -24.69
CA PRO A 543 -26.15 27.22 -24.68
C PRO A 543 -24.77 26.58 -24.81
N THR A 544 -23.82 27.28 -25.45
CA THR A 544 -22.42 26.83 -25.59
C THR A 544 -21.54 27.21 -24.41
N ASP A 545 -21.92 28.22 -23.63
CA ASP A 545 -21.28 28.55 -22.36
C ASP A 545 -21.75 27.63 -21.23
N LEU A 546 -20.85 27.25 -20.32
CA LEU A 546 -21.18 26.33 -19.22
C LEU A 546 -22.11 26.97 -18.17
N SER A 547 -21.91 28.25 -17.83
CA SER A 547 -22.77 28.93 -16.85
C SER A 547 -24.19 29.05 -17.38
N ASP A 548 -24.34 29.43 -18.65
CA ASP A 548 -25.64 29.49 -19.29
C ASP A 548 -26.29 28.11 -19.42
N LEU A 549 -25.51 27.07 -19.71
CA LEU A 549 -25.99 25.69 -19.73
C LEU A 549 -26.47 25.23 -18.34
N PHE A 550 -25.74 25.56 -17.26
CA PHE A 550 -26.19 25.25 -15.90
C PHE A 550 -27.47 25.98 -15.54
N LYS A 551 -27.58 27.27 -15.90
CA LYS A 551 -28.82 28.04 -15.73
C LYS A 551 -29.98 27.40 -16.50
N HIS A 552 -29.75 27.01 -17.75
CA HIS A 552 -30.73 26.31 -18.57
C HIS A 552 -31.20 25.00 -17.93
N ILE A 553 -30.29 24.23 -17.31
CA ILE A 553 -30.64 23.01 -16.55
C ILE A 553 -31.51 23.36 -15.34
N LEU A 554 -31.13 24.37 -14.55
CA LEU A 554 -31.89 24.81 -13.37
C LEU A 554 -33.29 25.31 -13.71
N ASP A 555 -33.45 26.01 -14.82
CA ASP A 555 -34.74 26.58 -15.22
C ASP A 555 -35.71 25.52 -15.77
N ARG A 556 -35.18 24.40 -16.29
CA ARG A 556 -35.98 23.25 -16.72
C ARG A 556 -36.45 22.35 -15.58
N ILE A 557 -35.98 22.57 -14.35
CA ILE A 557 -36.47 21.81 -13.19
C ILE A 557 -37.95 22.13 -12.96
N ASP A 558 -38.74 21.06 -12.87
CA ASP A 558 -40.19 21.14 -12.65
C ASP A 558 -40.55 22.06 -11.47
N LEU A 559 -41.59 22.87 -11.64
CA LEU A 559 -42.02 23.85 -10.64
C LEU A 559 -42.28 23.22 -9.27
N ALA A 560 -42.82 22.00 -9.21
CA ALA A 560 -43.07 21.28 -7.97
C ALA A 560 -41.77 20.87 -7.24
N HIS A 561 -40.66 20.74 -7.98
CA HIS A 561 -39.36 20.33 -7.46
C HIS A 561 -38.41 21.48 -7.15
N ARG A 562 -38.66 22.70 -7.65
CA ARG A 562 -37.72 23.83 -7.52
C ARG A 562 -37.33 24.18 -6.08
N LYS A 563 -38.26 24.11 -5.12
CA LYS A 563 -37.95 24.36 -3.70
C LYS A 563 -36.98 23.32 -3.13
N LYS A 564 -37.31 22.03 -3.31
CA LYS A 564 -36.45 20.90 -2.90
C LYS A 564 -35.09 20.95 -3.59
N SER A 565 -35.08 21.28 -4.88
CA SER A 565 -33.87 21.47 -5.68
C SER A 565 -32.96 22.55 -5.09
N ALA A 566 -33.52 23.72 -4.82
CA ALA A 566 -32.81 24.85 -4.24
C ALA A 566 -32.23 24.49 -2.86
N GLU A 567 -33.00 23.79 -2.01
CA GLU A 567 -32.53 23.32 -0.70
C GLU A 567 -31.39 22.30 -0.84
N HIS A 568 -31.49 21.31 -1.72
CA HIS A 568 -30.41 20.33 -1.96
C HIS A 568 -29.13 21.01 -2.45
N LEU A 569 -29.23 21.91 -3.43
CA LEU A 569 -28.09 22.66 -3.94
C LEU A 569 -27.48 23.54 -2.85
N TRP A 570 -28.32 24.23 -2.06
CA TRP A 570 -27.88 25.10 -0.97
C TRP A 570 -27.18 24.33 0.15
N ILE A 571 -27.69 23.14 0.52
CA ILE A 571 -27.05 22.23 1.47
C ILE A 571 -25.70 21.76 0.94
N ALA A 572 -25.62 21.26 -0.29
CA ALA A 572 -24.37 20.81 -0.90
C ALA A 572 -23.30 21.92 -0.97
N LEU A 573 -23.75 23.15 -1.19
CA LEU A 573 -22.93 24.35 -1.24
C LEU A 573 -22.30 24.65 0.15
N HIS A 574 -23.07 24.51 1.23
CA HIS A 574 -22.67 24.85 2.60
C HIS A 574 -22.17 23.69 3.46
N ASP A 575 -22.30 22.44 3.00
CA ASP A 575 -21.72 21.27 3.66
C ASP A 575 -20.19 21.39 3.67
N ARG A 576 -19.59 21.64 4.83
CA ARG A 576 -18.13 21.75 4.98
C ARG A 576 -17.43 20.40 5.08
N SER A 577 -18.12 19.36 5.55
CA SER A 577 -17.50 18.03 5.69
C SER A 577 -17.47 17.29 4.35
N LYS A 578 -18.29 17.71 3.37
CA LYS A 578 -18.37 17.13 2.02
C LYS A 578 -18.52 15.62 2.04
N SER A 579 -19.29 15.14 3.03
CA SER A 579 -19.37 13.74 3.41
C SER A 579 -20.81 13.23 3.54
N LEU A 580 -21.80 14.06 3.22
CA LEU A 580 -23.19 13.67 3.34
C LEU A 580 -23.56 12.61 2.29
N PRO A 581 -24.06 11.43 2.72
CA PRO A 581 -24.51 10.38 1.81
C PRO A 581 -25.85 10.75 1.17
N ALA A 582 -26.18 10.09 0.05
CA ALA A 582 -27.42 10.28 -0.68
C ALA A 582 -28.67 10.06 0.19
N GLU A 583 -28.60 9.13 1.13
CA GLU A 583 -29.68 8.86 2.10
C GLU A 583 -30.02 10.12 2.93
N ALA A 584 -29.03 10.93 3.29
CA ALA A 584 -29.22 12.13 4.09
C ALA A 584 -30.12 13.14 3.36
N TYR A 585 -29.86 13.35 2.06
CA TYR A 585 -30.67 14.21 1.20
C TYR A 585 -32.07 13.63 1.02
N TYR A 586 -32.16 12.33 0.75
CA TYR A 586 -33.43 11.63 0.61
C TYR A 586 -34.33 11.75 1.86
N PHE A 587 -33.74 11.65 3.06
CA PHE A 587 -34.47 11.82 4.31
C PHE A 587 -34.84 13.28 4.58
N HIS A 588 -33.99 14.22 4.19
CA HIS A 588 -34.26 15.65 4.34
C HIS A 588 -35.54 16.09 3.60
N GLU A 589 -35.92 15.41 2.52
CA GLU A 589 -37.18 15.70 1.83
C GLU A 589 -38.42 15.62 2.75
N ARG A 590 -38.37 14.85 3.85
CA ARG A 590 -39.48 14.76 4.83
C ARG A 590 -39.65 16.03 5.65
N ASP A 591 -38.67 16.92 5.66
CA ASP A 591 -38.76 18.21 6.35
C ASP A 591 -39.82 19.12 5.73
N HIS A 592 -40.32 18.81 4.53
CA HIS A 592 -41.48 19.48 3.92
C HIS A 592 -42.83 18.98 4.46
N GLU A 593 -42.88 17.77 5.01
CA GLU A 593 -44.09 17.16 5.56
C GLU A 593 -44.13 17.33 7.09
N ASN A 594 -42.97 17.28 7.74
CA ASN A 594 -42.83 17.36 9.18
C ASN A 594 -41.47 17.99 9.58
N GLU A 595 -41.50 19.21 10.12
CA GLU A 595 -40.28 19.90 10.56
C GLU A 595 -39.53 19.16 11.70
N ARG A 596 -40.23 18.30 12.44
CA ARG A 596 -39.69 17.47 13.52
C ARG A 596 -39.25 16.08 13.06
N TYR A 597 -39.23 15.80 11.76
CA TYR A 597 -38.93 14.47 11.21
C TYR A 597 -37.65 13.84 11.80
N ALA A 598 -36.61 14.65 12.04
CA ALA A 598 -35.34 14.18 12.59
C ALA A 598 -35.43 13.78 14.07
N ILE A 599 -36.25 14.49 14.85
CA ILE A 599 -36.48 14.19 16.28
C ILE A 599 -37.39 12.97 16.40
N GLU A 600 -38.42 12.87 15.57
CA GLU A 600 -39.38 11.78 15.55
C GLU A 600 -38.86 10.54 14.79
N TRP A 601 -37.68 10.63 14.17
CA TRP A 601 -37.08 9.52 13.45
C TRP A 601 -36.83 8.32 14.38
N PRO A 602 -37.27 7.11 14.00
CA PRO A 602 -37.09 5.92 14.83
C PRO A 602 -35.61 5.53 14.91
N ILE A 603 -35.16 5.12 16.10
CA ILE A 603 -33.81 4.59 16.32
C ILE A 603 -33.81 3.11 15.91
N LYS A 604 -33.63 2.85 14.61
CA LYS A 604 -33.53 1.50 14.08
C LYS A 604 -32.68 1.49 12.83
N HIS A 605 -31.89 0.43 12.67
CA HIS A 605 -31.22 0.18 11.41
C HIS A 605 -32.21 -0.30 10.35
N GLN A 606 -32.25 0.40 9.23
CA GLN A 606 -33.02 0.03 8.07
C GLN A 606 -32.12 0.24 6.84
N LYS A 607 -32.21 -0.65 5.85
CA LYS A 607 -31.50 -0.43 4.58
C LYS A 607 -32.26 0.62 3.78
N THR A 608 -31.57 1.64 3.30
CA THR A 608 -32.12 2.57 2.32
C THR A 608 -32.00 1.96 0.93
N ASN A 609 -32.90 2.38 0.03
CA ASN A 609 -32.75 2.08 -1.39
C ASN A 609 -31.84 3.15 -2.01
N ASP A 610 -30.54 2.89 -2.01
CA ASP A 610 -29.51 3.80 -2.52
C ASP A 610 -29.77 4.24 -3.97
N GLN A 611 -30.28 3.30 -4.80
CA GLN A 611 -30.64 3.59 -6.17
C GLN A 611 -31.81 4.59 -6.26
N LEU A 612 -32.79 4.49 -5.36
CA LEU A 612 -33.90 5.44 -5.29
C LEU A 612 -33.42 6.82 -4.83
N ALA A 613 -32.56 6.88 -3.80
CA ALA A 613 -32.01 8.14 -3.30
C ALA A 613 -31.19 8.86 -4.39
N SER A 614 -30.31 8.12 -5.08
CA SER A 614 -29.52 8.65 -6.19
C SER A 614 -30.39 9.15 -7.35
N ARG A 615 -31.41 8.37 -7.76
CA ARG A 615 -32.37 8.80 -8.79
C ARG A 615 -33.15 10.04 -8.38
N ARG A 616 -33.58 10.15 -7.12
CA ARG A 616 -34.28 11.35 -6.62
C ARG A 616 -33.38 12.57 -6.64
N ILE A 617 -32.14 12.48 -6.17
CA ILE A 617 -31.19 13.60 -6.19
C ILE A 617 -30.93 14.05 -7.62
N SER A 618 -30.69 13.12 -8.55
CA SER A 618 -30.49 13.45 -9.96
C SER A 618 -31.72 14.13 -10.57
N ALA A 619 -32.93 13.67 -10.26
CA ALA A 619 -34.17 14.27 -10.75
C ALA A 619 -34.41 15.68 -10.19
N LEU A 620 -34.17 15.88 -8.89
CA LEU A 620 -34.37 17.16 -8.22
C LEU A 620 -33.34 18.22 -8.63
N THR A 621 -32.12 17.82 -9.00
CA THR A 621 -31.03 18.75 -9.28
C THR A 621 -30.67 18.86 -10.76
N GLY A 622 -31.40 18.16 -11.64
CA GLY A 622 -31.07 18.09 -13.07
C GLY A 622 -29.72 17.40 -13.34
N GLY A 623 -29.22 16.60 -12.40
CA GLY A 623 -27.91 15.95 -12.47
C GLY A 623 -26.73 16.89 -12.17
N LEU A 624 -26.96 18.07 -11.60
CA LEU A 624 -25.89 18.96 -11.12
C LEU A 624 -25.23 18.46 -9.83
N LEU A 625 -25.95 17.64 -9.05
CA LEU A 625 -25.39 16.81 -7.99
C LEU A 625 -25.31 15.34 -8.46
N GLU A 626 -24.22 14.68 -8.12
CA GLU A 626 -23.97 13.27 -8.38
C GLU A 626 -23.72 12.50 -7.08
N VAL A 627 -24.07 11.22 -7.10
CA VAL A 627 -23.83 10.29 -6.00
C VAL A 627 -22.69 9.36 -6.40
N SER A 628 -21.62 9.34 -5.60
CA SER A 628 -20.51 8.43 -5.79
C SER A 628 -21.00 6.97 -5.68
N PRO A 629 -20.73 6.11 -6.68
CA PRO A 629 -21.16 4.70 -6.64
C PRO A 629 -20.58 3.93 -5.43
N ASP A 630 -19.34 4.25 -5.05
CA ASP A 630 -18.61 3.52 -4.02
C ASP A 630 -18.92 4.05 -2.60
N SER A 631 -18.89 5.37 -2.43
CA SER A 631 -19.04 6.00 -1.10
C SER A 631 -20.48 6.41 -0.77
N GLN A 632 -21.37 6.45 -1.76
CA GLN A 632 -22.71 7.02 -1.68
C GLN A 632 -22.75 8.51 -1.27
N VAL A 633 -21.60 9.19 -1.23
CA VAL A 633 -21.51 10.61 -0.92
C VAL A 633 -22.02 11.45 -2.09
N VAL A 634 -22.77 12.50 -1.76
CA VAL A 634 -23.27 13.48 -2.73
C VAL A 634 -22.22 14.56 -2.95
N SER A 635 -21.93 14.85 -4.22
CA SER A 635 -21.00 15.91 -4.62
C SER A 635 -21.51 16.63 -5.86
N PHE A 636 -20.93 17.79 -6.17
CA PHE A 636 -21.24 18.45 -7.44
C PHE A 636 -20.67 17.63 -8.60
N LEU A 637 -21.44 17.52 -9.69
CA LEU A 637 -21.01 16.90 -10.96
C LEU A 637 -19.62 17.37 -11.38
N HIS A 638 -19.36 18.67 -11.23
CA HIS A 638 -18.05 19.24 -11.49
C HIS A 638 -17.89 20.54 -10.69
N ARG A 639 -16.64 20.91 -10.36
CA ARG A 639 -16.34 22.14 -9.57
C ARG A 639 -16.96 23.41 -10.16
N THR A 640 -17.07 23.49 -11.49
CA THR A 640 -17.65 24.65 -12.19
C THR A 640 -19.12 24.87 -11.85
N VAL A 641 -19.84 23.82 -11.45
CA VAL A 641 -21.21 23.94 -10.97
C VAL A 641 -21.24 24.69 -9.64
N ALA A 642 -20.37 24.32 -8.70
CA ALA A 642 -20.28 25.01 -7.41
C ALA A 642 -19.83 26.48 -7.58
N GLU A 643 -18.84 26.73 -8.44
CA GLU A 643 -18.39 28.10 -8.77
C GLU A 643 -19.53 28.95 -9.37
N PHE A 644 -20.29 28.38 -10.30
CA PHE A 644 -21.47 29.03 -10.87
C PHE A 644 -22.51 29.36 -9.81
N LEU A 645 -22.83 28.42 -8.92
CA LEU A 645 -23.79 28.62 -7.82
C LEU A 645 -23.30 29.63 -6.78
N TRP A 646 -21.99 29.83 -6.64
CA TRP A 646 -21.40 30.82 -5.73
C TRP A 646 -21.35 32.23 -6.31
N THR A 647 -21.63 32.41 -7.60
CA THR A 647 -21.76 33.76 -8.18
C THR A 647 -22.92 34.49 -7.51
N LYS A 648 -22.74 35.80 -7.25
CA LYS A 648 -23.70 36.59 -6.46
C LYS A 648 -25.13 36.44 -6.98
N ASP A 649 -25.35 36.68 -8.26
CA ASP A 649 -26.67 36.65 -8.90
C ASP A 649 -27.36 35.29 -8.76
N ILE A 650 -26.62 34.20 -8.99
CA ILE A 650 -27.16 32.84 -8.90
C ILE A 650 -27.37 32.42 -7.45
N SER A 651 -26.47 32.78 -6.54
CA SER A 651 -26.61 32.48 -5.12
C SER A 651 -27.84 33.16 -4.53
N GLU A 652 -28.12 34.42 -4.92
CA GLU A 652 -29.33 35.16 -4.54
C GLU A 652 -30.58 34.52 -5.15
N GLU A 653 -30.51 34.10 -6.42
CA GLU A 653 -31.61 33.41 -7.10
C GLU A 653 -31.95 32.06 -6.44
N ILE A 654 -30.95 31.23 -6.14
CA ILE A 654 -31.15 29.96 -5.42
C ILE A 654 -31.71 30.25 -4.02
N ARG A 655 -31.16 31.23 -3.30
CA ARG A 655 -31.64 31.58 -1.96
C ARG A 655 -33.10 32.02 -1.98
N ALA A 656 -33.53 32.77 -3.00
CA ALA A 656 -34.91 33.18 -3.18
C ALA A 656 -35.86 32.02 -3.49
N ARG A 657 -35.35 30.93 -4.09
CA ARG A 657 -36.13 29.70 -4.38
C ARG A 657 -36.23 28.76 -3.16
N VAL A 658 -35.31 28.87 -2.18
CA VAL A 658 -35.39 28.14 -0.92
C VAL A 658 -36.58 28.64 -0.09
N ARG A 659 -37.24 27.76 0.69
CA ARG A 659 -38.38 28.15 1.52
C ARG A 659 -38.04 29.21 2.58
N GLU A 660 -39.04 29.98 2.98
CA GLU A 660 -38.90 30.98 4.04
C GLU A 660 -38.40 30.35 5.36
N ARG A 661 -37.52 31.05 6.08
CA ARG A 661 -36.92 30.60 7.35
C ARG A 661 -36.10 29.31 7.27
N PHE A 662 -35.76 28.83 6.07
CA PHE A 662 -34.79 27.75 5.95
C PHE A 662 -33.43 28.17 6.50
N ASP A 663 -32.94 27.40 7.46
CA ASP A 663 -31.61 27.48 8.04
C ASP A 663 -30.82 26.25 7.60
N VAL A 664 -29.75 26.48 6.84
CA VAL A 664 -28.92 25.41 6.29
C VAL A 664 -28.17 24.64 7.38
N TYR A 665 -27.76 25.30 8.46
CA TYR A 665 -27.06 24.64 9.57
C TYR A 665 -28.01 23.78 10.39
N LEU A 666 -29.26 24.23 10.56
CA LEU A 666 -30.29 23.40 11.16
C LEU A 666 -30.62 22.18 10.28
N ALA A 667 -30.72 22.36 8.96
CA ALA A 667 -30.93 21.25 8.03
C ALA A 667 -29.79 20.22 8.11
N LEU A 668 -28.54 20.68 8.08
CA LEU A 668 -27.35 19.83 8.27
C LEU A 668 -27.41 19.07 9.60
N ALA A 669 -27.75 19.73 10.71
CA ALA A 669 -27.89 19.09 12.01
C ALA A 669 -29.01 18.02 12.04
N LYS A 670 -30.16 18.31 11.41
CA LYS A 670 -31.27 17.35 11.26
C LYS A 670 -30.85 16.13 10.44
N MET A 671 -30.14 16.34 9.32
CA MET A 671 -29.61 15.27 8.47
C MET A 671 -28.63 14.38 9.25
N SER A 672 -27.67 14.97 9.96
CA SER A 672 -26.72 14.22 10.80
C SER A 672 -27.40 13.42 11.91
N LEU A 673 -28.40 14.00 12.59
CA LEU A 673 -29.17 13.31 13.63
C LEU A 673 -29.92 12.10 13.06
N VAL A 674 -30.52 12.23 11.88
CA VAL A 674 -31.22 11.12 11.22
C VAL A 674 -30.25 10.00 10.86
N LEU A 675 -29.11 10.32 10.25
CA LEU A 675 -28.09 9.31 9.94
C LEU A 675 -27.63 8.58 11.22
N PHE A 676 -27.39 9.32 12.29
CA PHE A 676 -27.01 8.73 13.58
C PHE A 676 -28.07 7.75 14.10
N LYS A 677 -29.34 8.14 14.11
CA LYS A 677 -30.45 7.28 14.54
C LYS A 677 -30.70 6.09 13.61
N HIS A 678 -30.50 6.28 12.31
CA HIS A 678 -30.71 5.27 11.28
C HIS A 678 -29.60 4.20 11.22
N HIS A 679 -28.39 4.53 11.71
CA HIS A 679 -27.28 3.58 11.78
C HIS A 679 -26.93 3.13 13.20
N SER A 680 -27.75 3.43 14.21
CA SER A 680 -27.47 3.20 15.63
C SER A 680 -27.00 1.77 15.98
N ASN A 681 -27.52 0.73 15.34
CA ASN A 681 -27.07 -0.65 15.57
C ASN A 681 -25.64 -0.95 15.07
N ARG A 682 -25.15 -0.26 14.04
CA ARG A 682 -23.75 -0.38 13.58
C ARG A 682 -22.77 0.17 14.62
N TRP A 683 -23.13 1.28 15.27
CA TRP A 683 -22.31 1.91 16.29
C TRP A 683 -22.28 1.10 17.60
N LEU A 684 -23.41 0.49 17.98
CA LEU A 684 -23.51 -0.36 19.17
C LEU A 684 -22.79 -1.71 19.02
N GLN A 685 -22.68 -2.24 17.80
CA GLN A 685 -21.93 -3.49 17.54
C GLN A 685 -20.41 -3.27 17.39
N GLY A 686 -19.98 -2.08 16.96
CA GLY A 686 -18.55 -1.75 16.82
C GLY A 686 -17.83 -1.39 18.13
N ALA A 687 -18.57 -1.17 19.22
CA ALA A 687 -18.00 -0.91 20.56
C ALA A 687 -17.77 -2.20 21.38
N GLY A 688 -18.07 -3.37 20.81
CA GLY A 688 -17.96 -4.68 21.47
C GLY A 688 -16.93 -5.63 20.86
N SER A 689 -16.04 -5.15 19.97
CA SER A 689 -14.96 -5.94 19.37
C SER A 689 -13.59 -5.36 19.69
#